data_AF-A0A804HT90-F1
#
_entry.id   AF-A0A804HT90-F1
#
_cell.length_a   1.000
_cell.length_b   1.000
_cell.length_c   1.000
_cell.angle_alpha   90.00
_cell.angle_beta   90.00
_cell.angle_gamma   90.00
#
_symmetry.space_group_name_H-M   'P 1'
#
loop_
_entity.id
_entity.type
_entity.pdbx_description
1 polymer ?
#
loop_
_entity_poly.entity_id
_entity_poly.type
_entity_poly.pdbx_seq_one_letter_code
_entity_poly.pdbx_strand_id
1 'polypeptide(L)'
;MATDDCDDNCLQEDGSLCGEGMNGGNGFEALTRVELDIAYSSEKLLNLEILLMLVVDRANDFEAVSMEYKDISDESVLKAFESDILSGILDMEVKELQSFMCLLQTEIIEAHQQVSQNEHFEESAAKAEEKLHDAEKSVKKLQDSVADILDQSSTFIRTLALCHCETRTDESEEPDNGHLSSISTKLKPQSLDQQRHVLQMLEKSLARELDFEKKLSDLRYSEEDLKLKLHYAERELYCMEELMEICLERAFEAENAAEILLGTSEELAGRVQVLQLNLNSSQHREHEMRSKLQESLMKIHAEEAAKERLTHAELDLISSKERGASGLKAEDESLLASSEILSLKDKVRTLEEKLRESDAQLRLAKASVGTSQQQQSALQSALSQVEKVIEGLKANVLRTESRAEIAEAKYAELSKTNVELNEELFFLRNSESEKTNLLERRCQELHTQLEHAKASVEALEEQQNGLYAAISDMQNMIEKLKTKVSKAESRAESAESKVNLLTESNLELNEELGFLRGRLEYLEMSLQQAEGAKTAIAKDIGIRTKTISDLVKKLALERERLQSQITALTKKNKILAEKCKTKENAHTSLSYNVEALTESSTTGSWVEKPIAAVPVSEKSAEMTVSAEESSGGDSKIETVRTIEAAHLDPKYLFMAVLIVSIAILTFYQYQQERNHA
;
A
#
# COMPACT_ATOMS: atom_id res chain seq x y z
N MET A 1 -0.99 -28.10 39.43
CA MET A 1 0.34 -27.82 40.02
C MET A 1 1.12 -27.01 38.98
N ALA A 2 1.59 -25.80 39.25
CA ALA A 2 1.41 -25.00 40.46
C ALA A 2 0.33 -23.91 40.28
N THR A 3 -0.04 -23.26 41.38
CA THR A 3 -0.89 -22.06 41.47
C THR A 3 -0.07 -20.97 42.17
N ASP A 4 -0.39 -19.73 41.87
CA ASP A 4 -0.52 -18.56 42.76
C ASP A 4 -0.83 -17.40 41.78
N ASP A 5 -2.04 -16.85 41.79
CA ASP A 5 -2.53 -15.83 42.73
C ASP A 5 -1.70 -14.54 42.64
N CYS A 6 -2.21 -13.52 41.92
CA CYS A 6 -3.34 -12.63 42.26
C CYS A 6 -2.84 -11.41 43.04
N ASP A 7 -2.95 -10.23 42.43
CA ASP A 7 -3.17 -9.00 43.18
C ASP A 7 -4.07 -8.06 42.35
N ASP A 8 -4.99 -7.39 43.03
CA ASP A 8 -6.12 -6.70 42.43
C ASP A 8 -5.77 -5.26 42.00
N ASN A 9 -6.46 -4.73 40.99
CA ASN A 9 -6.77 -3.30 40.93
C ASN A 9 -7.93 -3.04 39.96
N CYS A 10 -9.13 -3.29 40.47
CA CYS A 10 -10.38 -2.95 39.81
C CYS A 10 -10.55 -1.43 39.66
N LEU A 11 -10.74 -0.98 38.42
CA LEU A 11 -11.60 0.17 38.12
C LEU A 11 -12.67 -0.26 37.12
N GLN A 12 -13.88 0.21 37.36
CA GLN A 12 -15.12 -0.40 36.91
C GLN A 12 -15.93 0.57 36.05
N GLU A 13 -16.21 0.19 34.81
CA GLU A 13 -17.41 0.64 34.09
C GLU A 13 -18.07 -0.57 33.41
N ASP A 14 -19.18 -1.04 34.01
CA ASP A 14 -20.11 -1.95 33.36
C ASP A 14 -20.93 -1.19 32.30
N GLY A 15 -21.21 -1.71 31.10
CA GLY A 15 -20.82 -3.01 30.53
C GLY A 15 -21.82 -3.46 29.47
N SER A 16 -22.02 -4.78 29.36
CA SER A 16 -23.13 -5.45 28.65
C SER A 16 -23.16 -5.40 27.11
N LEU A 17 -22.82 -6.54 26.49
CA LEU A 17 -23.57 -7.28 25.43
C LEU A 17 -24.19 -6.47 24.26
N CYS A 18 -24.02 -6.85 22.99
CA CYS A 18 -23.97 -8.20 22.43
C CYS A 18 -23.22 -8.21 21.08
N GLY A 19 -22.81 -9.39 20.60
CA GLY A 19 -22.32 -9.57 19.23
C GLY A 19 -23.38 -10.26 18.36
N GLU A 20 -23.89 -9.56 17.35
CA GLU A 20 -24.81 -10.12 16.36
C GLU A 20 -24.78 -9.32 15.03
N GLY A 21 -24.80 -10.01 13.88
CA GLY A 21 -25.15 -9.46 12.56
C GLY A 21 -24.41 -8.22 12.04
N MET A 22 -23.23 -8.39 11.42
CA MET A 22 -22.60 -7.36 10.58
C MET A 22 -23.35 -7.17 9.23
N ASN A 23 -24.58 -6.65 9.26
CA ASN A 23 -25.36 -6.30 8.07
C ASN A 23 -26.11 -4.96 8.20
N GLY A 24 -25.50 -3.99 8.90
CA GLY A 24 -26.03 -2.63 9.08
C GLY A 24 -25.05 -1.51 8.71
N GLY A 25 -23.98 -1.82 7.96
CA GLY A 25 -22.84 -0.91 7.78
C GLY A 25 -23.03 0.22 6.76
N ASN A 26 -23.78 -0.02 5.68
CA ASN A 26 -23.69 0.77 4.44
C ASN A 26 -23.94 2.28 4.64
N GLY A 27 -25.07 2.66 5.26
CA GLY A 27 -25.45 4.07 5.43
C GLY A 27 -24.55 4.87 6.38
N PHE A 28 -23.94 4.22 7.37
CA PHE A 28 -22.99 4.89 8.28
C PHE A 28 -21.62 5.05 7.63
N GLU A 29 -21.16 4.08 6.84
CA GLU A 29 -19.93 4.22 6.06
C GLU A 29 -20.07 5.34 5.01
N ALA A 30 -21.18 5.35 4.26
CA ALA A 30 -21.52 6.39 3.30
C ALA A 30 -21.52 7.79 3.94
N LEU A 31 -22.10 7.93 5.13
CA LEU A 31 -22.05 9.19 5.90
C LEU A 31 -20.61 9.59 6.28
N THR A 32 -19.77 8.66 6.74
CA THR A 32 -18.35 9.00 7.02
C THR A 32 -17.56 9.37 5.78
N ARG A 33 -17.91 8.83 4.62
CA ARG A 33 -17.32 9.19 3.32
C ARG A 33 -17.71 10.62 2.93
N VAL A 34 -19.01 10.93 2.95
CA VAL A 34 -19.56 12.28 2.75
C VAL A 34 -18.90 13.31 3.68
N GLU A 35 -18.69 12.99 4.97
CA GLU A 35 -18.03 13.91 5.92
C GLU A 35 -16.56 14.19 5.55
N LEU A 36 -15.84 13.22 4.98
CA LEU A 36 -14.47 13.41 4.46
C LEU A 36 -14.45 14.20 3.15
N ASP A 37 -15.36 13.91 2.23
CA ASP A 37 -15.42 14.57 0.93
C ASP A 37 -15.87 16.05 1.04
N ILE A 38 -16.71 16.38 2.03
CA ILE A 38 -17.01 17.77 2.40
C ILE A 38 -15.76 18.49 2.95
N ALA A 39 -14.95 17.81 3.77
CA ALA A 39 -13.71 18.38 4.31
C ALA A 39 -12.68 18.63 3.20
N TYR A 40 -12.44 17.65 2.33
CA TYR A 40 -11.60 17.79 1.14
C TYR A 40 -12.08 18.93 0.23
N SER A 41 -13.39 19.02 -0.03
CA SER A 41 -13.98 20.07 -0.86
C SER A 41 -13.85 21.46 -0.23
N SER A 42 -13.89 21.56 1.11
CA SER A 42 -13.65 22.80 1.83
C SER A 42 -12.19 23.27 1.73
N GLU A 43 -11.23 22.33 1.74
CA GLU A 43 -9.82 22.62 1.50
C GLU A 43 -9.55 23.00 0.04
N LYS A 44 -10.13 22.26 -0.93
CA LYS A 44 -10.03 22.61 -2.36
C LYS A 44 -10.65 23.98 -2.64
N LEU A 45 -11.80 24.32 -2.03
CA LEU A 45 -12.41 25.65 -2.13
C LEU A 45 -11.47 26.74 -1.60
N LEU A 46 -10.90 26.59 -0.40
CA LEU A 46 -9.98 27.58 0.18
C LEU A 46 -8.74 27.81 -0.70
N ASN A 47 -8.20 26.75 -1.31
CA ASN A 47 -7.09 26.85 -2.26
C ASN A 47 -7.50 27.60 -3.54
N LEU A 48 -8.76 27.49 -3.98
CA LEU A 48 -9.30 28.22 -5.13
C LEU A 48 -9.68 29.67 -4.81
N GLU A 49 -10.06 29.99 -3.57
CA GLU A 49 -10.16 31.38 -3.09
C GLU A 49 -8.79 32.08 -3.10
N ILE A 50 -7.72 31.37 -2.72
CA ILE A 50 -6.34 31.87 -2.80
C ILE A 50 -5.90 32.05 -4.27
N LEU A 51 -6.23 31.11 -5.16
CA LEU A 51 -5.95 31.25 -6.59
C LEU A 51 -6.74 32.41 -7.22
N LEU A 52 -8.02 32.59 -6.87
CA LEU A 52 -8.83 33.74 -7.28
C LEU A 52 -8.17 35.05 -6.83
N MET A 53 -7.72 35.15 -5.57
CA MET A 53 -7.01 36.33 -5.07
C MET A 53 -5.73 36.65 -5.88
N LEU A 54 -4.98 35.63 -6.30
CA LEU A 54 -3.81 35.80 -7.18
C LEU A 54 -4.20 36.22 -8.61
N VAL A 55 -5.27 35.67 -9.17
CA VAL A 55 -5.82 36.09 -10.48
C VAL A 55 -6.29 37.55 -10.43
N VAL A 56 -6.96 37.96 -9.35
CA VAL A 56 -7.40 39.35 -9.11
C VAL A 56 -6.20 40.29 -9.06
N ASP A 57 -5.16 39.96 -8.28
CA ASP A 57 -3.94 40.77 -8.16
C ASP A 57 -3.25 40.95 -9.53
N ARG A 58 -3.06 39.86 -10.27
CA ARG A 58 -2.49 39.87 -11.63
C ARG A 58 -3.33 40.62 -12.66
N ALA A 59 -4.65 40.50 -12.61
CA ALA A 59 -5.55 41.22 -13.50
C ALA A 59 -5.48 42.74 -13.27
N ASN A 60 -5.45 43.18 -12.01
CA ASN A 60 -5.29 44.59 -11.64
C ASN A 60 -3.92 45.15 -12.09
N ASP A 61 -2.86 44.37 -11.90
CA ASP A 61 -1.48 44.70 -12.33
C ASP A 61 -1.41 44.88 -13.87
N PHE A 62 -2.19 44.10 -14.62
CA PHE A 62 -2.31 44.19 -16.08
C PHE A 62 -3.19 45.37 -16.54
N GLU A 63 -4.36 45.58 -15.94
CA GLU A 63 -5.27 46.69 -16.29
C GLU A 63 -4.61 48.06 -16.07
N ALA A 64 -3.84 48.21 -14.99
CA ALA A 64 -3.06 49.41 -14.70
C ALA A 64 -1.98 49.68 -15.78
N VAL A 65 -1.29 48.65 -16.27
CA VAL A 65 -0.27 48.78 -17.33
C VAL A 65 -0.90 49.06 -18.69
N SER A 66 -2.05 48.46 -19.00
CA SER A 66 -2.72 48.60 -20.29
C SER A 66 -3.24 50.01 -20.58
N MET A 67 -3.46 50.85 -19.55
CA MET A 67 -4.05 52.18 -19.72
C MET A 67 -3.01 53.31 -19.87
N GLU A 68 -1.72 53.08 -19.58
CA GLU A 68 -0.71 54.16 -19.52
C GLU A 68 0.18 54.29 -20.79
N TYR A 69 0.39 53.22 -21.57
CA TYR A 69 1.33 53.23 -22.72
C TYR A 69 0.72 52.71 -24.04
N LYS A 70 1.10 53.37 -25.14
CA LYS A 70 0.54 53.14 -26.49
C LYS A 70 1.35 52.21 -27.40
N ASP A 71 2.56 51.82 -26.96
CA ASP A 71 3.38 50.80 -27.62
C ASP A 71 3.39 49.55 -26.73
N ILE A 72 2.95 48.41 -27.28
CA ILE A 72 2.88 47.12 -26.56
C ILE A 72 4.32 46.62 -26.32
N SER A 73 4.67 46.40 -25.06
CA SER A 73 5.95 45.84 -24.64
C SER A 73 5.90 44.31 -24.60
N ASP A 74 7.01 43.63 -24.93
CA ASP A 74 7.14 42.17 -24.76
C ASP A 74 6.79 41.72 -23.33
N GLU A 75 7.13 42.55 -22.33
CA GLU A 75 6.78 42.35 -20.91
C GLU A 75 5.27 42.36 -20.66
N SER A 76 4.53 43.28 -21.28
CA SER A 76 3.06 43.33 -21.17
C SER A 76 2.39 42.13 -21.85
N VAL A 77 2.97 41.60 -22.94
CA VAL A 77 2.47 40.38 -23.60
C VAL A 77 2.68 39.15 -22.70
N LEU A 78 3.83 39.04 -22.05
CA LEU A 78 4.09 37.95 -21.09
C LEU A 78 3.15 38.01 -19.88
N LYS A 79 2.89 39.20 -19.32
CA LYS A 79 1.91 39.38 -18.23
C LYS A 79 0.47 39.07 -18.66
N ALA A 80 0.09 39.39 -19.89
CA ALA A 80 -1.22 38.98 -20.42
C ALA A 80 -1.35 37.45 -20.45
N PHE A 81 -0.35 36.74 -20.98
CA PHE A 81 -0.34 35.27 -20.99
C PHE A 81 -0.31 34.64 -19.59
N GLU A 82 0.40 35.24 -18.62
CA GLU A 82 0.36 34.78 -17.23
C GLU A 82 -1.06 34.87 -16.65
N SER A 83 -1.75 36.01 -16.85
CA SER A 83 -3.13 36.21 -16.40
C SER A 83 -4.13 35.28 -17.09
N ASP A 84 -4.02 35.09 -18.41
CA ASP A 84 -4.86 34.15 -19.18
C ASP A 84 -4.70 32.70 -18.68
N ILE A 85 -3.46 32.26 -18.43
CA ILE A 85 -3.16 30.90 -17.95
C ILE A 85 -3.71 30.72 -16.52
N LEU A 86 -3.49 31.66 -15.61
CA LEU A 86 -3.99 31.57 -14.24
C LEU A 86 -5.53 31.61 -14.19
N SER A 87 -6.16 32.46 -15.01
CA SER A 87 -7.63 32.50 -15.14
C SER A 87 -8.19 31.21 -15.74
N GLY A 88 -7.52 30.60 -16.71
CA GLY A 88 -7.91 29.32 -17.31
C GLY A 88 -7.78 28.12 -16.36
N ILE A 89 -6.73 28.10 -15.53
CA ILE A 89 -6.56 27.09 -14.46
C ILE A 89 -7.68 27.24 -13.42
N LEU A 90 -7.96 28.47 -12.97
CA LEU A 90 -9.05 28.74 -12.01
C LEU A 90 -10.41 28.30 -12.56
N ASP A 91 -10.75 28.68 -13.80
CA ASP A 91 -12.00 28.30 -14.45
C ASP A 91 -12.16 26.77 -14.61
N MET A 92 -11.07 26.04 -14.87
CA MET A 92 -11.08 24.58 -14.95
C MET A 92 -11.32 23.92 -13.59
N GLU A 93 -10.50 24.28 -12.58
CA GLU A 93 -10.54 23.67 -11.24
C GLU A 93 -11.85 23.96 -10.49
N VAL A 94 -12.42 25.16 -10.68
CA VAL A 94 -13.70 25.54 -10.08
C VAL A 94 -14.86 24.79 -10.74
N LYS A 95 -14.78 24.49 -12.04
CA LYS A 95 -15.76 23.61 -12.73
C LYS A 95 -15.62 22.14 -12.32
N GLU A 96 -14.41 21.66 -12.09
CA GLU A 96 -14.20 20.32 -11.53
C GLU A 96 -14.83 20.21 -10.13
N LEU A 97 -14.55 21.18 -9.25
CA LEU A 97 -15.15 21.24 -7.91
C LEU A 97 -16.68 21.36 -7.97
N GLN A 98 -17.22 22.16 -8.90
CA GLN A 98 -18.68 22.24 -9.15
C GLN A 98 -19.26 20.87 -9.56
N SER A 99 -18.58 20.14 -10.45
CA SER A 99 -19.00 18.79 -10.84
C SER A 99 -18.92 17.80 -9.68
N PHE A 100 -17.90 17.90 -8.82
CA PHE A 100 -17.76 17.09 -7.62
C PHE A 100 -18.88 17.37 -6.60
N MET A 101 -19.27 18.64 -6.42
CA MET A 101 -20.44 19.00 -5.60
C MET A 101 -21.76 18.39 -6.09
N CYS A 102 -21.92 18.17 -7.40
CA CYS A 102 -23.10 17.47 -7.93
C CYS A 102 -23.07 15.95 -7.66
N LEU A 103 -21.89 15.33 -7.68
CA LEU A 103 -21.72 13.91 -7.31
C LEU A 103 -21.96 13.72 -5.81
N LEU A 104 -21.31 14.53 -4.96
CA LEU A 104 -21.44 14.48 -3.51
C LEU A 104 -22.88 14.74 -3.03
N GLN A 105 -23.63 15.62 -3.70
CA GLN A 105 -25.07 15.80 -3.43
C GLN A 105 -25.91 14.58 -3.83
N THR A 106 -25.49 13.81 -4.84
CA THR A 106 -26.13 12.53 -5.19
C THR A 106 -25.82 11.46 -4.14
N GLU A 107 -24.58 11.38 -3.67
CA GLU A 107 -24.18 10.45 -2.60
C GLU A 107 -24.89 10.74 -1.27
N ILE A 108 -25.14 12.01 -0.93
CA ILE A 108 -25.98 12.40 0.22
C ILE A 108 -27.41 11.86 0.06
N ILE A 109 -28.01 11.98 -1.14
CA ILE A 109 -29.36 11.47 -1.42
C ILE A 109 -29.42 9.94 -1.36
N GLU A 110 -28.33 9.24 -1.72
CA GLU A 110 -28.22 7.79 -1.57
C GLU A 110 -28.00 7.38 -0.10
N ALA A 111 -27.18 8.12 0.66
CA ALA A 111 -26.98 7.91 2.09
C ALA A 111 -28.28 8.08 2.89
N HIS A 112 -29.09 9.10 2.60
CA HIS A 112 -30.44 9.26 3.18
C HIS A 112 -31.33 8.04 2.90
N GLN A 113 -31.32 7.52 1.67
CA GLN A 113 -32.08 6.31 1.33
C GLN A 113 -31.61 5.07 2.09
N GLN A 114 -30.29 4.93 2.33
CA GLN A 114 -29.73 3.83 3.10
C GLN A 114 -30.01 3.96 4.60
N VAL A 115 -29.89 5.16 5.18
CA VAL A 115 -30.24 5.43 6.59
C VAL A 115 -31.74 5.18 6.81
N SER A 116 -32.61 5.67 5.91
CA SER A 116 -34.07 5.45 5.97
C SER A 116 -34.51 3.99 5.78
N GLN A 117 -33.66 3.08 5.30
CA GLN A 117 -33.96 1.65 5.17
C GLN A 117 -33.55 0.83 6.40
N ASN A 118 -32.71 1.39 7.30
CA ASN A 118 -32.20 0.69 8.48
C ASN A 118 -33.08 0.92 9.72
N GLU A 119 -34.29 0.34 9.73
CA GLU A 119 -35.27 0.47 10.83
C GLU A 119 -34.78 -0.07 12.20
N HIS A 120 -33.64 -0.75 12.27
CA HIS A 120 -33.20 -1.50 13.46
C HIS A 120 -32.62 -0.68 14.62
N PHE A 121 -32.23 0.60 14.42
CA PHE A 121 -31.64 1.44 15.48
C PHE A 121 -32.11 2.90 15.41
N GLU A 122 -33.34 3.14 15.86
CA GLU A 122 -34.05 4.45 15.81
C GLU A 122 -33.21 5.66 16.27
N GLU A 123 -32.54 5.59 17.43
CA GLU A 123 -31.72 6.70 17.96
C GLU A 123 -30.43 6.94 17.16
N SER A 124 -29.82 5.88 16.63
CA SER A 124 -28.60 6.00 15.80
C SER A 124 -28.93 6.53 14.40
N ALA A 125 -30.03 6.05 13.81
CA ALA A 125 -30.54 6.50 12.52
C ALA A 125 -30.94 7.98 12.57
N ALA A 126 -31.63 8.44 13.63
CA ALA A 126 -31.99 9.85 13.82
C ALA A 126 -30.73 10.76 13.86
N LYS A 127 -29.66 10.31 14.51
CA LYS A 127 -28.38 11.03 14.59
C LYS A 127 -27.61 11.02 13.26
N ALA A 128 -27.70 9.95 12.47
CA ALA A 128 -27.17 9.91 11.11
C ALA A 128 -27.92 10.86 10.18
N GLU A 129 -29.25 10.89 10.29
CA GLU A 129 -30.13 11.75 9.49
C GLU A 129 -29.92 13.24 9.81
N GLU A 130 -29.69 13.61 11.08
CA GLU A 130 -29.29 14.96 11.49
C GLU A 130 -27.94 15.36 10.86
N LYS A 131 -26.93 14.48 10.91
CA LYS A 131 -25.64 14.69 10.26
C LYS A 131 -25.75 14.83 8.74
N LEU A 132 -26.58 14.02 8.08
CA LEU A 132 -26.82 14.13 6.63
C LEU A 132 -27.50 15.46 6.26
N HIS A 133 -28.44 15.96 7.07
CA HIS A 133 -29.00 17.30 6.88
C HIS A 133 -27.95 18.42 7.07
N ASP A 134 -27.00 18.27 8.00
CA ASP A 134 -25.88 19.22 8.14
C ASP A 134 -24.83 19.09 7.01
N ALA A 135 -24.65 17.90 6.46
CA ALA A 135 -23.87 17.65 5.25
C ALA A 135 -24.50 18.33 4.02
N GLU A 136 -25.82 18.21 3.80
CA GLU A 136 -26.53 18.89 2.71
C GLU A 136 -26.39 20.42 2.81
N LYS A 137 -26.57 21.00 4.01
CA LYS A 137 -26.36 22.44 4.27
C LYS A 137 -24.93 22.86 3.95
N SER A 138 -23.95 22.02 4.28
CA SER A 138 -22.53 22.28 4.05
C SER A 138 -22.17 22.23 2.56
N VAL A 139 -22.59 21.19 1.83
CA VAL A 139 -22.44 21.09 0.37
C VAL A 139 -23.12 22.27 -0.33
N LYS A 140 -24.32 22.67 0.10
CA LYS A 140 -25.02 23.81 -0.47
C LYS A 140 -24.27 25.13 -0.27
N LYS A 141 -23.70 25.35 0.92
CA LYS A 141 -22.84 26.51 1.18
C LYS A 141 -21.59 26.50 0.29
N LEU A 142 -20.96 25.33 0.08
CA LEU A 142 -19.83 25.19 -0.85
C LEU A 142 -20.25 25.48 -2.29
N GLN A 143 -21.42 24.99 -2.74
CA GLN A 143 -21.98 25.30 -4.07
C GLN A 143 -22.22 26.80 -4.27
N ASP A 144 -22.79 27.50 -3.27
CA ASP A 144 -23.01 28.95 -3.30
C ASP A 144 -21.65 29.69 -3.42
N SER A 145 -20.64 29.33 -2.64
CA SER A 145 -19.30 29.94 -2.72
C SER A 145 -18.55 29.61 -4.02
N VAL A 146 -18.74 28.41 -4.59
CA VAL A 146 -18.23 28.05 -5.93
C VAL A 146 -18.87 28.92 -7.02
N ALA A 147 -20.17 29.25 -6.89
CA ALA A 147 -20.84 30.16 -7.80
C ALA A 147 -20.30 31.61 -7.68
N ASP A 148 -20.05 32.09 -6.46
CA ASP A 148 -19.42 33.41 -6.23
C ASP A 148 -18.01 33.51 -6.87
N ILE A 149 -17.23 32.42 -6.87
CA ILE A 149 -15.93 32.37 -7.56
C ILE A 149 -16.10 32.37 -9.09
N LEU A 150 -17.09 31.64 -9.63
CA LEU A 150 -17.37 31.62 -11.07
C LEU A 150 -17.82 32.99 -11.59
N ASP A 151 -18.71 33.70 -10.88
CA ASP A 151 -19.17 35.04 -11.29
C ASP A 151 -18.02 36.06 -11.28
N GLN A 152 -17.14 36.00 -10.27
CA GLN A 152 -15.92 36.80 -10.23
C GLN A 152 -14.96 36.45 -11.38
N SER A 153 -14.65 35.16 -11.58
CA SER A 153 -13.81 34.67 -12.69
C SER A 153 -14.33 35.14 -14.06
N SER A 154 -15.65 35.07 -14.28
CA SER A 154 -16.30 35.52 -15.53
C SER A 154 -16.10 37.00 -15.83
N THR A 155 -15.80 37.81 -14.81
CA THR A 155 -15.54 39.25 -14.95
C THR A 155 -14.13 39.49 -15.48
N PHE A 156 -13.12 38.77 -14.98
CA PHE A 156 -11.73 38.88 -15.47
C PHE A 156 -11.59 38.37 -16.92
N ILE A 157 -12.21 37.23 -17.24
CA ILE A 157 -12.25 36.68 -18.61
C ILE A 157 -12.86 37.69 -19.58
N ARG A 158 -13.90 38.43 -19.16
CA ARG A 158 -14.52 39.49 -19.96
C ARG A 158 -13.60 40.70 -20.17
N THR A 159 -12.86 41.13 -19.15
CA THR A 159 -11.91 42.24 -19.25
C THR A 159 -10.75 41.90 -20.19
N LEU A 160 -10.14 40.71 -20.04
CA LEU A 160 -9.04 40.24 -20.90
C LEU A 160 -9.49 40.13 -22.37
N ALA A 161 -10.70 39.61 -22.62
CA ALA A 161 -11.29 39.51 -23.95
C ALA A 161 -11.55 40.89 -24.60
N LEU A 162 -11.92 41.91 -23.82
CA LEU A 162 -12.06 43.28 -24.35
C LEU A 162 -10.73 43.85 -24.85
N CYS A 163 -9.64 43.67 -24.10
CA CYS A 163 -8.30 44.11 -24.51
C CYS A 163 -7.84 43.50 -25.85
N HIS A 164 -8.32 42.29 -26.18
CA HIS A 164 -8.05 41.65 -27.48
C HIS A 164 -8.90 42.20 -28.64
N CYS A 165 -9.99 42.93 -28.37
CA CYS A 165 -10.93 43.38 -29.40
C CYS A 165 -10.68 44.83 -29.90
N GLU A 166 -10.13 45.72 -29.07
CA GLU A 166 -9.95 47.14 -29.44
C GLU A 166 -8.96 47.37 -30.59
N THR A 167 -8.13 46.38 -30.95
CA THR A 167 -7.17 46.49 -32.06
C THR A 167 -7.76 46.29 -33.46
N ARG A 168 -9.09 46.10 -33.60
CA ARG A 168 -9.71 45.86 -34.92
C ARG A 168 -11.04 46.56 -35.18
N THR A 169 -11.04 47.90 -35.14
CA THR A 169 -12.05 48.72 -35.83
C THR A 169 -11.43 49.94 -36.51
N ASP A 170 -11.12 49.77 -37.80
CA ASP A 170 -11.31 50.83 -38.80
C ASP A 170 -11.61 50.15 -40.15
N GLU A 171 -12.35 50.81 -41.04
CA GLU A 171 -13.02 50.15 -42.17
C GLU A 171 -12.29 50.19 -43.53
N SER A 172 -12.60 49.17 -44.34
CA SER A 172 -12.57 49.17 -45.82
C SER A 172 -11.24 48.92 -46.56
N GLU A 173 -11.43 48.40 -47.78
CA GLU A 173 -10.48 48.22 -48.90
C GLU A 173 -9.32 47.22 -48.73
N GLU A 174 -9.57 45.98 -49.18
CA GLU A 174 -8.64 45.34 -50.13
C GLU A 174 -8.53 46.21 -51.41
N PRO A 175 -7.44 46.18 -52.20
CA PRO A 175 -6.35 45.18 -52.19
C PRO A 175 -4.92 45.80 -52.21
N ASP A 176 -3.87 44.97 -52.12
CA ASP A 176 -3.06 44.57 -53.29
C ASP A 176 -1.91 43.61 -52.90
N ASN A 177 -1.46 42.79 -53.85
CA ASN A 177 -0.47 41.74 -53.65
C ASN A 177 0.95 42.21 -54.05
N GLY A 178 1.66 42.90 -53.15
CA GLY A 178 3.03 43.34 -53.41
C GLY A 178 3.86 43.76 -52.20
N HIS A 179 5.17 43.52 -52.29
CA HIS A 179 6.23 44.15 -51.47
C HIS A 179 6.38 43.78 -49.98
N LEU A 180 6.21 42.50 -49.60
CA LEU A 180 6.87 41.93 -48.41
C LEU A 180 8.41 41.78 -48.59
N SER A 181 9.10 42.85 -49.02
CA SER A 181 10.55 42.86 -49.27
C SER A 181 11.15 44.26 -49.11
N SER A 182 11.19 44.77 -47.88
CA SER A 182 11.86 46.04 -47.55
C SER A 182 12.34 46.15 -46.08
N ILE A 183 11.68 45.46 -45.14
CA ILE A 183 11.91 45.64 -43.68
C ILE A 183 13.11 44.81 -43.13
N SER A 184 13.58 43.79 -43.85
CA SER A 184 14.62 42.85 -43.38
C SER A 184 16.04 43.42 -43.23
N THR A 185 16.29 44.67 -43.61
CA THR A 185 17.65 45.24 -43.70
C THR A 185 18.03 46.22 -42.58
N LYS A 186 17.23 46.32 -41.51
CA LYS A 186 17.53 47.21 -40.35
C LYS A 186 17.33 46.63 -38.95
N LEU A 187 16.93 45.36 -38.80
CA LEU A 187 17.03 44.67 -37.52
C LEU A 187 18.50 44.35 -37.20
N LYS A 188 18.92 44.54 -35.94
CA LYS A 188 20.28 44.20 -35.49
C LYS A 188 20.48 42.69 -35.62
N PRO A 189 21.64 42.17 -36.06
CA PRO A 189 21.88 40.72 -36.12
C PRO A 189 21.66 40.03 -34.77
N GLN A 190 21.96 40.74 -33.67
CA GLN A 190 21.73 40.29 -32.29
C GLN A 190 20.26 39.89 -31.99
N SER A 191 19.26 40.61 -32.52
CA SER A 191 17.85 40.26 -32.26
C SER A 191 17.39 39.05 -33.09
N LEU A 192 17.98 38.84 -34.26
CA LEU A 192 17.71 37.67 -35.11
C LEU A 192 18.26 36.38 -34.48
N ASP A 193 19.44 36.43 -33.87
CA ASP A 193 20.00 35.31 -33.12
C ASP A 193 19.25 35.06 -31.80
N GLN A 194 18.76 36.11 -31.11
CA GLN A 194 17.84 35.95 -29.98
C GLN A 194 16.53 35.27 -30.40
N GLN A 195 15.90 35.69 -31.50
CA GLN A 195 14.67 35.08 -32.02
C GLN A 195 14.87 33.61 -32.40
N ARG A 196 16.02 33.26 -32.99
CA ARG A 196 16.41 31.87 -33.26
C ARG A 196 16.60 31.06 -31.97
N HIS A 197 17.20 31.65 -30.94
CA HIS A 197 17.37 30.99 -29.65
C HIS A 197 16.03 30.72 -28.97
N VAL A 198 15.09 31.67 -28.98
CA VAL A 198 13.71 31.48 -28.48
C VAL A 198 12.98 30.39 -29.26
N LEU A 199 13.01 30.41 -30.60
CA LEU A 199 12.39 29.35 -31.41
C LEU A 199 12.98 27.96 -31.11
N GLN A 200 14.31 27.85 -30.94
CA GLN A 200 14.96 26.58 -30.60
C GLN A 200 14.73 26.15 -29.13
N MET A 201 14.41 27.09 -28.24
CA MET A 201 13.94 26.79 -26.88
C MET A 201 12.50 26.26 -26.88
N LEU A 202 11.61 26.88 -27.68
CA LEU A 202 10.22 26.43 -27.87
C LEU A 202 10.16 25.05 -28.55
N GLU A 203 10.95 24.83 -29.60
CA GLU A 203 11.10 23.52 -30.26
C GLU A 203 11.52 22.43 -29.27
N LYS A 204 12.47 22.73 -28.37
CA LYS A 204 12.87 21.83 -27.27
C LYS A 204 11.83 21.70 -26.17
N SER A 205 10.92 22.66 -25.99
CA SER A 205 9.80 22.53 -25.06
C SER A 205 8.75 21.61 -25.63
N LEU A 206 8.26 21.89 -26.84
CA LEU A 206 7.28 21.06 -27.55
C LEU A 206 7.76 19.61 -27.72
N ALA A 207 9.04 19.39 -28.01
CA ALA A 207 9.62 18.04 -28.10
C ALA A 207 9.68 17.28 -26.76
N ARG A 208 9.69 17.99 -25.62
CA ARG A 208 9.56 17.38 -24.28
C ARG A 208 8.10 17.18 -23.89
N GLU A 209 7.24 18.13 -24.24
CA GLU A 209 5.81 18.10 -24.02
C GLU A 209 5.15 16.92 -24.72
N LEU A 210 5.47 16.67 -26.00
CA LEU A 210 5.03 15.48 -26.75
C LEU A 210 5.58 14.16 -26.17
N ASP A 211 6.76 14.16 -25.56
CA ASP A 211 7.33 13.00 -24.86
C ASP A 211 6.63 12.76 -23.50
N PHE A 212 6.15 13.82 -22.82
CA PHE A 212 5.29 13.71 -21.64
C PHE A 212 3.87 13.27 -21.99
N GLU A 213 3.25 13.83 -23.04
CA GLU A 213 1.92 13.42 -23.51
C GLU A 213 1.91 11.95 -23.96
N LYS A 214 2.98 11.49 -24.63
CA LYS A 214 3.16 10.06 -24.93
C LYS A 214 3.24 9.23 -23.65
N LYS A 215 4.02 9.65 -22.64
CA LYS A 215 4.11 8.91 -21.36
C LYS A 215 2.79 8.90 -20.60
N LEU A 216 2.01 9.98 -20.64
CA LEU A 216 0.65 10.03 -20.08
C LEU A 216 -0.31 9.09 -20.83
N SER A 217 -0.13 8.92 -22.15
CA SER A 217 -0.90 7.97 -22.95
C SER A 217 -0.52 6.51 -22.63
N ASP A 218 0.79 6.22 -22.55
CA ASP A 218 1.33 4.92 -22.15
C ASP A 218 0.87 4.55 -20.71
N LEU A 219 0.87 5.52 -19.79
CA LEU A 219 0.38 5.36 -18.41
C LEU A 219 -1.13 5.08 -18.36
N ARG A 220 -1.95 5.86 -19.08
CA ARG A 220 -3.42 5.66 -19.13
C ARG A 220 -3.78 4.29 -19.68
N TYR A 221 -3.05 3.79 -20.69
CA TYR A 221 -3.22 2.43 -21.18
C TYR A 221 -2.87 1.38 -20.10
N SER A 222 -1.80 1.60 -19.31
CA SER A 222 -1.45 0.70 -18.20
C SER A 222 -2.45 0.77 -17.03
N GLU A 223 -3.10 1.91 -16.81
CA GLU A 223 -4.19 2.08 -15.84
C GLU A 223 -5.44 1.30 -16.26
N GLU A 224 -5.84 1.39 -17.54
CA GLU A 224 -6.97 0.64 -18.10
C GLU A 224 -6.73 -0.89 -18.04
N ASP A 225 -5.53 -1.36 -18.37
CA ASP A 225 -5.12 -2.77 -18.24
C ASP A 225 -5.08 -3.24 -16.77
N LEU A 226 -4.55 -2.43 -15.86
CA LEU A 226 -4.54 -2.75 -14.43
C LEU A 226 -5.96 -2.79 -13.84
N LYS A 227 -6.84 -1.89 -14.25
CA LYS A 227 -8.26 -1.89 -13.86
C LYS A 227 -9.01 -3.12 -14.37
N LEU A 228 -8.73 -3.56 -15.61
CA LEU A 228 -9.29 -4.80 -16.15
C LEU A 228 -8.81 -6.04 -15.37
N LYS A 229 -7.53 -6.06 -14.98
CA LYS A 229 -6.96 -7.13 -14.13
C LYS A 229 -7.53 -7.12 -12.72
N LEU A 230 -7.74 -5.94 -12.13
CA LEU A 230 -8.40 -5.79 -10.83
C LEU A 230 -9.82 -6.37 -10.86
N HIS A 231 -10.65 -5.98 -11.83
CA HIS A 231 -12.00 -6.53 -11.99
C HIS A 231 -12.04 -8.04 -12.29
N TYR A 232 -10.97 -8.61 -12.88
CA TYR A 232 -10.85 -10.06 -13.00
C TYR A 232 -10.54 -10.71 -11.64
N ALA A 233 -9.59 -10.16 -10.89
CA ALA A 233 -9.19 -10.66 -9.58
C ALA A 233 -10.31 -10.52 -8.51
N GLU A 234 -11.04 -9.39 -8.51
CA GLU A 234 -12.25 -9.19 -7.68
C GLU A 234 -13.29 -10.28 -7.93
N ARG A 235 -13.51 -10.62 -9.21
CA ARG A 235 -14.46 -11.66 -9.61
C ARG A 235 -13.99 -13.07 -9.26
N GLU A 236 -12.69 -13.35 -9.42
CA GLU A 236 -12.10 -14.62 -9.00
C GLU A 236 -12.20 -14.78 -7.48
N LEU A 237 -11.93 -13.72 -6.71
CA LEU A 237 -12.03 -13.70 -5.25
C LEU A 237 -13.47 -13.92 -4.78
N TYR A 238 -14.47 -13.27 -5.41
CA TYR A 238 -15.89 -13.50 -5.13
C TYR A 238 -16.31 -14.96 -5.38
N CYS A 239 -15.89 -15.56 -6.49
CA CYS A 239 -16.16 -16.98 -6.76
C CYS A 239 -15.43 -17.93 -5.80
N MET A 240 -14.26 -17.54 -5.28
CA MET A 240 -13.54 -18.29 -4.26
C MET A 240 -14.18 -18.14 -2.87
N GLU A 241 -14.79 -17.00 -2.56
CA GLU A 241 -15.55 -16.74 -1.34
C GLU A 241 -16.82 -17.61 -1.29
N GLU A 242 -17.63 -17.63 -2.36
CA GLU A 242 -18.80 -18.52 -2.51
C GLU A 242 -18.40 -20.01 -2.35
N LEU A 243 -17.29 -20.42 -2.97
CA LEU A 243 -16.77 -21.78 -2.82
C LEU A 243 -16.26 -22.07 -1.40
N MET A 244 -15.71 -21.07 -0.70
CA MET A 244 -15.22 -21.23 0.67
C MET A 244 -16.36 -21.33 1.67
N GLU A 245 -17.43 -20.54 1.51
CA GLU A 245 -18.66 -20.64 2.30
C GLU A 245 -19.28 -22.05 2.18
N ILE A 246 -19.46 -22.56 0.95
CA ILE A 246 -19.97 -23.92 0.68
C ILE A 246 -19.05 -25.01 1.29
N CYS A 247 -17.74 -24.78 1.35
CA CYS A 247 -16.81 -25.72 1.98
C CYS A 247 -16.87 -25.67 3.52
N LEU A 248 -17.08 -24.49 4.12
CA LEU A 248 -17.24 -24.32 5.56
C LEU A 248 -18.58 -24.88 6.05
N GLU A 249 -19.68 -24.63 5.33
CA GLU A 249 -21.00 -25.21 5.60
C GLU A 249 -20.91 -26.74 5.63
N ARG A 250 -20.36 -27.37 4.59
CA ARG A 250 -20.19 -28.82 4.52
C ARG A 250 -19.23 -29.39 5.56
N ALA A 251 -18.21 -28.64 5.96
CA ALA A 251 -17.32 -29.05 7.04
C ALA A 251 -18.07 -29.10 8.38
N PHE A 252 -18.89 -28.07 8.65
CA PHE A 252 -19.74 -28.00 9.84
C PHE A 252 -20.85 -29.08 9.85
N GLU A 253 -21.49 -29.34 8.69
CA GLU A 253 -22.42 -30.48 8.54
C GLU A 253 -21.74 -31.81 8.87
N ALA A 254 -20.53 -32.03 8.36
CA ALA A 254 -19.77 -33.26 8.57
C ALA A 254 -19.29 -33.42 10.02
N GLU A 255 -18.88 -32.34 10.69
CA GLU A 255 -18.47 -32.33 12.09
C GLU A 255 -19.67 -32.60 13.02
N ASN A 256 -20.81 -31.96 12.79
CA ASN A 256 -22.07 -32.23 13.50
C ASN A 256 -22.54 -33.69 13.29
N ALA A 257 -22.44 -34.21 12.06
CA ALA A 257 -22.74 -35.62 11.79
C ALA A 257 -21.78 -36.58 12.50
N ALA A 258 -20.49 -36.23 12.62
CA ALA A 258 -19.50 -36.99 13.36
C ALA A 258 -19.78 -36.99 14.88
N GLU A 259 -20.19 -35.86 15.45
CA GLU A 259 -20.56 -35.74 16.87
C GLU A 259 -21.82 -36.56 17.21
N ILE A 260 -22.82 -36.57 16.33
CA ILE A 260 -24.01 -37.44 16.46
C ILE A 260 -23.62 -38.93 16.40
N LEU A 261 -22.68 -39.30 15.52
CA LEU A 261 -22.15 -40.66 15.44
C LEU A 261 -21.30 -41.03 16.66
N LEU A 262 -20.56 -40.09 17.23
CA LEU A 262 -19.81 -40.27 18.47
C LEU A 262 -20.75 -40.52 19.65
N GLY A 263 -21.74 -39.66 19.87
CA GLY A 263 -22.72 -39.81 20.94
C GLY A 263 -23.53 -41.11 20.86
N THR A 264 -23.94 -41.52 19.66
CA THR A 264 -24.62 -42.82 19.46
C THR A 264 -23.69 -44.03 19.63
N SER A 265 -22.40 -43.88 19.29
CA SER A 265 -21.36 -44.90 19.57
C SER A 265 -21.11 -45.04 21.07
N GLU A 266 -21.01 -43.95 21.82
CA GLU A 266 -20.85 -43.97 23.27
C GLU A 266 -22.08 -44.56 23.98
N GLU A 267 -23.30 -44.21 23.55
CA GLU A 267 -24.53 -44.81 24.09
C GLU A 267 -24.56 -46.32 23.84
N LEU A 268 -24.18 -46.76 22.63
CA LEU A 268 -24.09 -48.18 22.28
C LEU A 268 -23.02 -48.90 23.10
N ALA A 269 -21.84 -48.29 23.31
CA ALA A 269 -20.79 -48.83 24.16
C ALA A 269 -21.25 -49.01 25.61
N GLY A 270 -21.97 -48.02 26.16
CA GLY A 270 -22.60 -48.11 27.48
C GLY A 270 -23.62 -49.25 27.55
N ARG A 271 -24.52 -49.37 26.56
CA ARG A 271 -25.46 -50.49 26.45
C ARG A 271 -24.75 -51.86 26.39
N VAL A 272 -23.64 -51.96 25.65
CA VAL A 272 -22.83 -53.19 25.57
C VAL A 272 -22.18 -53.54 26.92
N GLN A 273 -21.64 -52.57 27.67
CA GLN A 273 -21.10 -52.81 29.01
C GLN A 273 -22.19 -53.32 29.97
N VAL A 274 -23.39 -52.72 29.96
CA VAL A 274 -24.53 -53.19 30.77
C VAL A 274 -24.94 -54.62 30.38
N LEU A 275 -24.96 -54.95 29.09
CA LEU A 275 -25.23 -56.32 28.62
C LEU A 275 -24.14 -57.32 29.05
N GLN A 276 -22.86 -56.93 29.05
CA GLN A 276 -21.77 -57.77 29.56
C GLN A 276 -21.89 -58.04 31.08
N LEU A 277 -22.23 -57.02 31.88
CA LEU A 277 -22.47 -57.17 33.32
C LEU A 277 -23.68 -58.09 33.60
N ASN A 278 -24.76 -57.94 32.83
CA ASN A 278 -25.93 -58.83 32.90
C ASN A 278 -25.59 -60.27 32.50
N LEU A 279 -24.78 -60.46 31.45
CA LEU A 279 -24.33 -61.79 31.03
C LEU A 279 -23.44 -62.45 32.10
N ASN A 280 -22.49 -61.72 32.68
CA ASN A 280 -21.59 -62.23 33.71
C ASN A 280 -22.34 -62.64 34.99
N SER A 281 -23.32 -61.84 35.43
CA SER A 281 -24.17 -62.20 36.57
C SER A 281 -25.09 -63.39 36.28
N SER A 282 -25.60 -63.50 35.05
CA SER A 282 -26.36 -64.67 34.58
C SER A 282 -25.49 -65.94 34.59
N GLN A 283 -24.27 -65.89 34.04
CA GLN A 283 -23.32 -67.01 34.05
C GLN A 283 -22.95 -67.44 35.48
N HIS A 284 -22.73 -66.49 36.40
CA HIS A 284 -22.47 -66.81 37.81
C HIS A 284 -23.64 -67.55 38.46
N ARG A 285 -24.88 -67.10 38.22
CA ARG A 285 -26.11 -67.75 38.70
C ARG A 285 -26.35 -69.11 38.05
N GLU A 286 -26.01 -69.28 36.77
CA GLU A 286 -26.05 -70.59 36.11
C GLU A 286 -25.03 -71.55 36.73
N HIS A 287 -23.82 -71.08 37.01
CA HIS A 287 -22.76 -71.88 37.63
C HIS A 287 -23.13 -72.32 39.07
N GLU A 288 -23.74 -71.42 39.85
CA GLU A 288 -24.32 -71.73 41.17
C GLU A 288 -25.40 -72.82 41.07
N MET A 289 -26.31 -72.72 40.09
CA MET A 289 -27.36 -73.70 39.86
C MET A 289 -26.83 -75.05 39.36
N ARG A 290 -25.80 -75.06 38.50
CA ARG A 290 -25.09 -76.27 38.07
C ARG A 290 -24.41 -76.97 39.24
N SER A 291 -23.78 -76.22 40.15
CA SER A 291 -23.17 -76.76 41.37
C SER A 291 -24.21 -77.47 42.26
N LYS A 292 -25.35 -76.81 42.52
CA LYS A 292 -26.49 -77.38 43.28
C LYS A 292 -27.09 -78.61 42.60
N LEU A 293 -27.14 -78.63 41.26
CA LEU A 293 -27.58 -79.81 40.50
C LEU A 293 -26.58 -80.98 40.64
N GLN A 294 -25.28 -80.70 40.58
CA GLN A 294 -24.23 -81.71 40.73
C GLN A 294 -24.20 -82.30 42.15
N GLU A 295 -24.39 -81.47 43.18
CA GLU A 295 -24.52 -81.91 44.59
C GLU A 295 -25.74 -82.83 44.78
N SER A 296 -26.92 -82.43 44.27
CA SER A 296 -28.12 -83.26 44.36
C SER A 296 -28.05 -84.55 43.54
N LEU A 297 -27.37 -84.55 42.39
CA LEU A 297 -27.11 -85.75 41.59
C LEU A 297 -26.15 -86.72 42.29
N MET A 298 -25.09 -86.23 42.95
CA MET A 298 -24.23 -87.07 43.80
C MET A 298 -25.01 -87.69 44.97
N LYS A 299 -25.95 -86.94 45.57
CA LYS A 299 -26.84 -87.46 46.61
C LYS A 299 -27.75 -88.57 46.10
N ILE A 300 -28.33 -88.41 44.90
CA ILE A 300 -29.16 -89.44 44.26
C ILE A 300 -28.35 -90.72 44.03
N HIS A 301 -27.14 -90.64 43.47
CA HIS A 301 -26.30 -91.84 43.29
C HIS A 301 -25.88 -92.49 44.62
N ALA A 302 -25.75 -91.73 45.71
CA ALA A 302 -25.51 -92.31 47.04
C ALA A 302 -26.74 -93.08 47.58
N GLU A 303 -27.96 -92.59 47.32
CA GLU A 303 -29.21 -93.31 47.64
C GLU A 303 -29.43 -94.52 46.71
N GLU A 304 -29.05 -94.42 45.44
CA GLU A 304 -29.14 -95.48 44.43
C GLU A 304 -28.17 -96.64 44.73
N ALA A 305 -26.92 -96.34 45.09
CA ALA A 305 -25.94 -97.32 45.55
C ALA A 305 -26.29 -97.93 46.94
N ALA A 306 -27.23 -97.36 47.68
CA ALA A 306 -27.84 -98.00 48.84
C ALA A 306 -28.97 -98.96 48.44
N LYS A 307 -29.61 -98.72 47.29
CA LYS A 307 -30.75 -99.47 46.74
C LYS A 307 -30.32 -100.73 45.98
N GLU A 308 -29.23 -100.69 45.21
CA GLU A 308 -28.67 -101.86 44.52
C GLU A 308 -28.20 -102.95 45.49
N ARG A 309 -27.76 -102.58 46.69
CA ARG A 309 -27.45 -103.52 47.78
C ARG A 309 -28.67 -104.29 48.31
N LEU A 310 -29.88 -103.85 47.95
CA LEU A 310 -31.16 -104.40 48.39
C LEU A 310 -31.79 -105.32 47.32
N THR A 311 -31.46 -105.13 46.03
CA THR A 311 -32.04 -105.91 44.92
C THR A 311 -31.31 -107.21 44.61
N HIS A 312 -30.08 -107.41 45.10
CA HIS A 312 -29.29 -108.62 44.87
C HIS A 312 -29.77 -109.89 45.62
N ALA A 313 -30.92 -109.84 46.32
CA ALA A 313 -31.41 -110.92 47.17
C ALA A 313 -32.58 -111.75 46.59
N GLU A 314 -33.28 -111.28 45.55
CA GLU A 314 -34.54 -111.90 45.08
C GLU A 314 -34.62 -112.00 43.54
N LEU A 315 -34.08 -113.09 42.94
CA LEU A 315 -34.57 -113.70 41.68
C LEU A 315 -33.73 -114.92 41.25
N ASP A 316 -34.17 -116.15 41.59
CA ASP A 316 -33.76 -117.37 40.89
C ASP A 316 -34.73 -118.55 41.14
N LEU A 317 -35.80 -118.69 40.33
CA LEU A 317 -36.51 -119.99 40.18
C LEU A 317 -37.45 -120.07 38.95
N ILE A 318 -37.64 -121.32 38.50
CA ILE A 318 -38.71 -121.87 37.63
C ILE A 318 -38.44 -121.92 36.11
N SER A 319 -38.19 -123.16 35.63
CA SER A 319 -38.55 -123.61 34.28
C SER A 319 -38.59 -125.14 34.21
N SER A 320 -39.68 -125.73 33.67
CA SER A 320 -39.69 -126.86 32.70
C SER A 320 -40.91 -127.81 32.76
N LYS A 321 -41.18 -128.45 31.60
CA LYS A 321 -41.69 -129.83 31.39
C LYS A 321 -43.20 -130.13 31.34
N GLU A 322 -43.65 -130.69 30.20
CA GLU A 322 -44.95 -131.37 30.03
C GLU A 322 -44.94 -132.46 28.90
N ARG A 323 -45.98 -133.33 28.92
CA ARG A 323 -46.67 -134.04 27.79
C ARG A 323 -46.39 -135.55 27.55
N GLY A 324 -47.48 -136.34 27.38
CA GLY A 324 -47.52 -137.69 26.78
C GLY A 324 -48.84 -138.48 27.04
N ALA A 325 -49.40 -139.20 26.03
CA ALA A 325 -50.63 -140.02 26.13
C ALA A 325 -50.75 -141.08 24.98
N SER A 326 -51.73 -142.02 25.03
CA SER A 326 -51.89 -143.23 24.16
C SER A 326 -53.37 -143.68 24.01
N GLY A 327 -53.84 -144.64 23.18
CA GLY A 327 -53.25 -145.61 22.20
C GLY A 327 -54.26 -146.75 21.85
N LEU A 328 -53.83 -147.84 21.16
CA LEU A 328 -54.60 -149.10 20.81
C LEU A 328 -55.71 -148.93 19.72
N LYS A 329 -56.41 -149.92 19.09
CA LYS A 329 -56.50 -151.42 18.92
C LYS A 329 -57.38 -151.69 17.63
N ALA A 330 -57.79 -152.86 17.05
CA ALA A 330 -57.55 -154.34 17.09
C ALA A 330 -58.27 -155.06 15.88
N GLU A 331 -58.27 -156.42 15.88
CA GLU A 331 -59.28 -157.39 15.32
C GLU A 331 -59.20 -157.91 13.86
N ASP A 332 -59.80 -159.11 13.61
CA ASP A 332 -59.45 -160.09 12.56
C ASP A 332 -60.57 -161.13 12.24
N GLU A 333 -60.36 -161.94 11.18
CA GLU A 333 -60.76 -163.36 10.97
C GLU A 333 -62.04 -163.78 10.17
N SER A 334 -61.85 -164.85 9.37
CA SER A 334 -62.80 -165.90 8.91
C SER A 334 -63.44 -165.84 7.50
N LEU A 335 -63.91 -167.02 7.02
CA LEU A 335 -64.02 -167.41 5.59
C LEU A 335 -65.17 -168.42 5.28
N LEU A 336 -65.31 -168.73 3.97
CA LEU A 336 -65.99 -169.87 3.30
C LEU A 336 -67.29 -169.55 2.51
N ALA A 337 -67.59 -170.45 1.56
CA ALA A 337 -67.73 -170.06 0.15
C ALA A 337 -68.60 -171.01 -0.70
N SER A 338 -69.00 -170.57 -1.90
CA SER A 338 -69.64 -171.41 -2.94
C SER A 338 -69.15 -171.06 -4.35
N SER A 339 -69.07 -172.06 -5.23
CA SER A 339 -68.15 -172.05 -6.40
C SER A 339 -68.75 -171.67 -7.76
N GLU A 340 -69.75 -170.77 -7.80
CA GLU A 340 -70.01 -169.97 -9.01
C GLU A 340 -69.34 -168.59 -8.93
N ILE A 341 -69.05 -168.12 -7.71
CA ILE A 341 -68.46 -166.82 -7.43
C ILE A 341 -67.10 -166.65 -8.13
N LEU A 342 -66.30 -167.70 -8.35
CA LEU A 342 -64.95 -167.60 -8.92
C LEU A 342 -64.88 -166.91 -10.30
N SER A 343 -65.81 -167.22 -11.21
CA SER A 343 -65.85 -166.61 -12.56
C SER A 343 -66.21 -165.12 -12.51
N LEU A 344 -67.11 -164.74 -11.58
CA LEU A 344 -67.39 -163.34 -11.29
C LEU A 344 -66.22 -162.68 -10.56
N LYS A 345 -65.57 -163.39 -9.64
CA LYS A 345 -64.52 -162.89 -8.75
C LYS A 345 -63.26 -162.50 -9.50
N ASP A 346 -62.89 -163.18 -10.57
CA ASP A 346 -61.73 -162.76 -11.38
C ASP A 346 -62.06 -161.58 -12.30
N LYS A 347 -63.30 -161.47 -12.79
CA LYS A 347 -63.77 -160.22 -13.44
C LYS A 347 -63.81 -159.06 -12.46
N VAL A 348 -64.38 -159.26 -11.27
CA VAL A 348 -64.38 -158.30 -10.16
C VAL A 348 -62.95 -157.93 -9.78
N ARG A 349 -62.02 -158.88 -9.63
CA ARG A 349 -60.61 -158.61 -9.35
C ARG A 349 -59.94 -157.75 -10.42
N THR A 350 -60.17 -158.02 -11.71
CA THR A 350 -59.63 -157.16 -12.79
C THR A 350 -60.27 -155.78 -12.85
N LEU A 351 -61.50 -155.62 -12.35
CA LEU A 351 -62.15 -154.33 -12.18
C LEU A 351 -61.70 -153.62 -10.89
N GLU A 352 -61.42 -154.34 -9.81
CA GLU A 352 -60.83 -153.86 -8.55
C GLU A 352 -59.38 -153.39 -8.76
N GLU A 353 -58.59 -154.10 -9.57
CA GLU A 353 -57.23 -153.70 -9.93
C GLU A 353 -57.25 -152.40 -10.75
N LYS A 354 -58.12 -152.32 -11.77
CA LYS A 354 -58.33 -151.10 -12.56
C LYS A 354 -58.95 -149.96 -11.75
N LEU A 355 -59.81 -150.26 -10.79
CA LEU A 355 -60.37 -149.28 -9.87
C LEU A 355 -59.27 -148.76 -8.93
N ARG A 356 -58.44 -149.64 -8.36
CA ARG A 356 -57.30 -149.30 -7.50
C ARG A 356 -56.25 -148.48 -8.25
N GLU A 357 -55.98 -148.81 -9.51
CA GLU A 357 -55.09 -148.04 -10.39
C GLU A 357 -55.70 -146.67 -10.74
N SER A 358 -56.97 -146.62 -11.16
CA SER A 358 -57.70 -145.37 -11.43
C SER A 358 -57.78 -144.47 -10.21
N ASP A 359 -58.01 -145.05 -9.02
CA ASP A 359 -58.12 -144.35 -7.74
C ASP A 359 -56.72 -143.95 -7.20
N ALA A 360 -55.64 -144.63 -7.61
CA ALA A 360 -54.27 -144.17 -7.40
C ALA A 360 -53.89 -143.01 -8.34
N GLN A 361 -54.25 -143.10 -9.62
CA GLN A 361 -54.11 -142.00 -10.59
C GLN A 361 -54.94 -140.78 -10.16
N LEU A 362 -56.15 -140.98 -9.64
CA LEU A 362 -57.00 -139.93 -9.07
C LEU A 362 -56.36 -139.28 -7.84
N ARG A 363 -55.72 -140.06 -6.94
CA ARG A 363 -54.96 -139.51 -5.81
C ARG A 363 -53.75 -138.70 -6.27
N LEU A 364 -52.99 -139.17 -7.26
CA LEU A 364 -51.86 -138.44 -7.84
C LEU A 364 -52.31 -137.15 -8.56
N ALA A 365 -53.37 -137.20 -9.36
CA ALA A 365 -53.96 -136.03 -10.00
C ALA A 365 -54.48 -135.03 -8.96
N LYS A 366 -55.15 -135.50 -7.90
CA LYS A 366 -55.65 -134.65 -6.80
C LYS A 366 -54.50 -134.03 -5.97
N ALA A 367 -53.40 -134.76 -5.78
CA ALA A 367 -52.17 -134.20 -5.19
C ALA A 367 -51.53 -133.14 -6.10
N SER A 368 -51.42 -133.41 -7.40
CA SER A 368 -50.87 -132.49 -8.41
C SER A 368 -51.72 -131.22 -8.56
N VAL A 369 -53.05 -131.34 -8.49
CA VAL A 369 -53.98 -130.20 -8.44
C VAL A 369 -53.82 -129.45 -7.13
N GLY A 370 -53.64 -130.13 -5.99
CA GLY A 370 -53.33 -129.50 -4.71
C GLY A 370 -52.04 -128.68 -4.74
N THR A 371 -50.94 -129.23 -5.27
CA THR A 371 -49.68 -128.51 -5.44
C THR A 371 -49.79 -127.37 -6.44
N SER A 372 -50.54 -127.55 -7.54
CA SER A 372 -50.79 -126.48 -8.52
C SER A 372 -51.62 -125.34 -7.93
N GLN A 373 -52.67 -125.66 -7.16
CA GLN A 373 -53.51 -124.67 -6.46
C GLN A 373 -52.69 -123.88 -5.44
N GLN A 374 -51.78 -124.55 -4.72
CA GLN A 374 -50.89 -123.92 -3.74
C GLN A 374 -49.76 -123.09 -4.40
N GLN A 375 -49.26 -123.50 -5.57
CA GLN A 375 -48.37 -122.68 -6.39
C GLN A 375 -49.12 -121.46 -6.96
N GLN A 376 -50.36 -121.62 -7.41
CA GLN A 376 -51.16 -120.54 -7.96
C GLN A 376 -51.54 -119.49 -6.89
N SER A 377 -51.88 -119.91 -5.67
CA SER A 377 -52.12 -118.97 -4.56
C SER A 377 -50.83 -118.30 -4.08
N ALA A 378 -49.69 -119.00 -4.08
CA ALA A 378 -48.39 -118.39 -3.81
C ALA A 378 -48.00 -117.35 -4.87
N LEU A 379 -48.23 -117.65 -6.16
CA LEU A 379 -48.04 -116.70 -7.27
C LEU A 379 -48.98 -115.50 -7.20
N GLN A 380 -50.25 -115.69 -6.81
CA GLN A 380 -51.20 -114.58 -6.59
C GLN A 380 -50.78 -113.71 -5.39
N SER A 381 -50.27 -114.31 -4.32
CA SER A 381 -49.70 -113.59 -3.18
C SER A 381 -48.46 -112.79 -3.57
N ALA A 382 -47.54 -113.38 -4.35
CA ALA A 382 -46.36 -112.71 -4.89
C ALA A 382 -46.71 -111.57 -5.85
N LEU A 383 -47.70 -111.77 -6.74
CA LEU A 383 -48.21 -110.71 -7.63
C LEU A 383 -48.80 -109.55 -6.82
N SER A 384 -49.64 -109.82 -5.80
CA SER A 384 -50.18 -108.76 -4.93
C SER A 384 -49.10 -108.02 -4.14
N GLN A 385 -48.00 -108.71 -3.77
CA GLN A 385 -46.85 -108.07 -3.13
C GLN A 385 -46.07 -107.19 -4.11
N VAL A 386 -45.83 -107.66 -5.34
CA VAL A 386 -45.18 -106.87 -6.41
C VAL A 386 -46.05 -105.67 -6.80
N GLU A 387 -47.37 -105.83 -6.89
CA GLU A 387 -48.33 -104.77 -7.19
C GLU A 387 -48.30 -103.66 -6.14
N LYS A 388 -48.27 -104.00 -4.84
CA LYS A 388 -48.08 -103.04 -3.74
C LYS A 388 -46.72 -102.32 -3.81
N VAL A 389 -45.67 -103.00 -4.27
CA VAL A 389 -44.34 -102.39 -4.49
C VAL A 389 -44.37 -101.44 -5.70
N ILE A 390 -45.08 -101.78 -6.77
CA ILE A 390 -45.30 -100.92 -7.94
C ILE A 390 -46.11 -99.67 -7.57
N GLU A 391 -47.17 -99.82 -6.76
CA GLU A 391 -47.99 -98.70 -6.25
C GLU A 391 -47.14 -97.76 -5.37
N GLY A 392 -46.34 -98.32 -4.45
CA GLY A 392 -45.39 -97.57 -3.65
C GLY A 392 -44.30 -96.88 -4.49
N LEU A 393 -43.82 -97.52 -5.56
CA LEU A 393 -42.87 -96.92 -6.50
C LEU A 393 -43.51 -95.77 -7.29
N LYS A 394 -44.75 -95.89 -7.78
CA LYS A 394 -45.48 -94.77 -8.40
C LYS A 394 -45.62 -93.59 -7.44
N ALA A 395 -46.02 -93.84 -6.19
CA ALA A 395 -46.12 -92.81 -5.16
C ALA A 395 -44.76 -92.20 -4.75
N ASN A 396 -43.65 -92.89 -5.01
CA ASN A 396 -42.31 -92.33 -4.87
C ASN A 396 -41.93 -91.50 -6.11
N VAL A 397 -42.19 -91.98 -7.33
CA VAL A 397 -41.91 -91.28 -8.59
C VAL A 397 -42.60 -89.92 -8.60
N LEU A 398 -43.90 -89.86 -8.35
CA LEU A 398 -44.67 -88.60 -8.32
C LEU A 398 -44.13 -87.61 -7.26
N ARG A 399 -43.60 -88.10 -6.13
CA ARG A 399 -42.97 -87.27 -5.08
C ARG A 399 -41.54 -86.84 -5.44
N THR A 400 -40.82 -87.59 -6.27
CA THR A 400 -39.52 -87.15 -6.81
C THR A 400 -39.67 -86.21 -7.99
N GLU A 401 -40.71 -86.39 -8.81
CA GLU A 401 -41.06 -85.59 -9.98
C GLU A 401 -41.51 -84.18 -9.56
N SER A 402 -42.51 -84.07 -8.68
CA SER A 402 -42.90 -82.78 -8.08
C SER A 402 -41.76 -82.09 -7.31
N ARG A 403 -40.82 -82.85 -6.72
CA ARG A 403 -39.61 -82.26 -6.11
C ARG A 403 -38.60 -81.77 -7.15
N ALA A 404 -38.54 -82.39 -8.33
CA ALA A 404 -37.73 -81.94 -9.46
C ALA A 404 -38.33 -80.68 -10.08
N GLU A 405 -39.65 -80.64 -10.34
CA GLU A 405 -40.37 -79.45 -10.80
C GLU A 405 -40.13 -78.23 -9.89
N ILE A 406 -40.21 -78.42 -8.57
CA ILE A 406 -39.91 -77.37 -7.57
C ILE A 406 -38.43 -76.94 -7.60
N ALA A 407 -37.51 -77.83 -7.94
CA ALA A 407 -36.09 -77.52 -8.06
C ALA A 407 -35.77 -76.78 -9.38
N GLU A 408 -36.41 -77.19 -10.49
CA GLU A 408 -36.29 -76.54 -11.80
C GLU A 408 -36.91 -75.13 -11.77
N ALA A 409 -38.08 -74.97 -11.16
CA ALA A 409 -38.70 -73.65 -10.96
C ALA A 409 -37.78 -72.70 -10.17
N LYS A 410 -37.17 -73.18 -9.08
CA LYS A 410 -36.18 -72.41 -8.30
C LYS A 410 -34.90 -72.13 -9.08
N TYR A 411 -34.46 -73.04 -9.94
CA TYR A 411 -33.29 -72.82 -10.80
C TYR A 411 -33.59 -71.77 -11.87
N ALA A 412 -34.79 -71.77 -12.47
CA ALA A 412 -35.24 -70.75 -13.41
C ALA A 412 -35.36 -69.37 -12.73
N GLU A 413 -35.93 -69.31 -11.53
CA GLU A 413 -35.99 -68.09 -10.71
C GLU A 413 -34.60 -67.56 -10.36
N LEU A 414 -33.69 -68.43 -9.89
CA LEU A 414 -32.29 -68.07 -9.61
C LEU A 414 -31.53 -67.64 -10.87
N SER A 415 -31.77 -68.29 -12.00
CA SER A 415 -31.17 -67.92 -13.29
C SER A 415 -31.68 -66.55 -13.77
N LYS A 416 -32.93 -66.20 -13.48
CA LYS A 416 -33.49 -64.88 -13.80
C LYS A 416 -32.85 -63.80 -12.93
N THR A 417 -32.84 -63.97 -11.61
CA THR A 417 -32.23 -62.97 -10.71
C THR A 417 -30.73 -62.82 -10.90
N ASN A 418 -30.01 -63.87 -11.29
CA ASN A 418 -28.59 -63.81 -11.63
C ASN A 418 -28.32 -63.08 -12.97
N VAL A 419 -29.27 -63.06 -13.90
CA VAL A 419 -29.19 -62.18 -15.10
C VAL A 419 -29.49 -60.73 -14.71
N GLU A 420 -30.53 -60.48 -13.93
CA GLU A 420 -30.91 -59.14 -13.48
C GLU A 420 -29.78 -58.47 -12.68
N LEU A 421 -29.16 -59.18 -11.73
CA LEU A 421 -27.98 -58.71 -10.98
C LEU A 421 -26.76 -58.46 -11.89
N ASN A 422 -26.57 -59.25 -12.95
CA ASN A 422 -25.46 -59.05 -13.89
C ASN A 422 -25.68 -57.84 -14.80
N GLU A 423 -26.93 -57.52 -15.14
CA GLU A 423 -27.30 -56.27 -15.81
C GLU A 423 -27.10 -55.06 -14.89
N GLU A 424 -27.55 -55.12 -13.63
CA GLU A 424 -27.30 -54.09 -12.61
C GLU A 424 -25.79 -53.83 -12.39
N LEU A 425 -24.98 -54.88 -12.28
CA LEU A 425 -23.52 -54.77 -12.17
C LEU A 425 -22.87 -54.14 -13.41
N PHE A 426 -23.41 -54.39 -14.61
CA PHE A 426 -22.94 -53.73 -15.84
C PHE A 426 -23.26 -52.24 -15.84
N PHE A 427 -24.48 -51.85 -15.42
CA PHE A 427 -24.84 -50.44 -15.28
C PHE A 427 -24.02 -49.72 -14.20
N LEU A 428 -23.83 -50.33 -13.02
CA LEU A 428 -22.97 -49.77 -11.97
C LEU A 428 -21.56 -49.50 -12.50
N ARG A 429 -20.93 -50.52 -13.08
CA ARG A 429 -19.54 -50.47 -13.58
C ARG A 429 -19.34 -49.41 -14.66
N ASN A 430 -20.31 -49.24 -15.55
CA ASN A 430 -20.27 -48.18 -16.57
C ASN A 430 -20.42 -46.79 -15.92
N SER A 431 -21.34 -46.63 -14.95
CA SER A 431 -21.51 -45.37 -14.23
C SER A 431 -20.30 -45.00 -13.35
N GLU A 432 -19.60 -45.99 -12.79
CA GLU A 432 -18.34 -45.79 -12.08
C GLU A 432 -17.24 -45.35 -13.06
N SER A 433 -17.09 -46.05 -14.20
CA SER A 433 -16.14 -45.68 -15.26
C SER A 433 -16.37 -44.25 -15.75
N GLU A 434 -17.61 -43.85 -16.02
CA GLU A 434 -17.94 -42.49 -16.45
C GLU A 434 -17.61 -41.44 -15.37
N LYS A 435 -17.91 -41.73 -14.09
CA LYS A 435 -17.55 -40.86 -12.95
C LYS A 435 -16.03 -40.77 -12.76
N THR A 436 -15.28 -41.87 -12.87
CA THR A 436 -13.82 -41.84 -12.75
C THR A 436 -13.17 -41.10 -13.91
N ASN A 437 -13.66 -41.27 -15.14
CA ASN A 437 -13.18 -40.54 -16.32
C ASN A 437 -13.50 -39.03 -16.24
N LEU A 438 -14.62 -38.65 -15.59
CA LEU A 438 -14.97 -37.26 -15.33
C LEU A 438 -14.06 -36.64 -14.26
N LEU A 439 -13.85 -37.34 -13.14
CA LEU A 439 -12.96 -36.93 -12.06
C LEU A 439 -11.51 -36.82 -12.53
N GLU A 440 -11.00 -37.82 -13.26
CA GLU A 440 -9.65 -37.79 -13.84
C GLU A 440 -9.45 -36.56 -14.73
N ARG A 441 -10.40 -36.28 -15.64
CA ARG A 441 -10.34 -35.09 -16.49
C ARG A 441 -10.34 -33.80 -15.67
N ARG A 442 -11.16 -33.71 -14.62
CA ARG A 442 -11.21 -32.52 -13.75
C ARG A 442 -9.93 -32.37 -12.92
N CYS A 443 -9.32 -33.46 -12.47
CA CYS A 443 -8.01 -33.42 -11.80
C CYS A 443 -6.89 -32.97 -12.75
N GLN A 444 -6.90 -33.43 -14.01
CA GLN A 444 -5.95 -32.98 -15.03
C GLN A 444 -6.14 -31.49 -15.35
N GLU A 445 -7.39 -31.04 -15.51
CA GLU A 445 -7.74 -29.63 -15.73
C GLU A 445 -7.29 -28.73 -14.58
N LEU A 446 -7.64 -29.08 -13.33
CA LEU A 446 -7.20 -28.36 -12.13
C LEU A 446 -5.68 -28.35 -11.98
N HIS A 447 -4.98 -29.43 -12.32
CA HIS A 447 -3.51 -29.45 -12.34
C HIS A 447 -2.93 -28.48 -13.39
N THR A 448 -3.50 -28.42 -14.60
CA THR A 448 -3.06 -27.43 -15.60
C THR A 448 -3.37 -25.98 -15.20
N GLN A 449 -4.47 -25.73 -14.49
CA GLN A 449 -4.79 -24.43 -13.92
C GLN A 449 -3.80 -24.05 -12.79
N LEU A 450 -3.43 -25.00 -11.93
CA LEU A 450 -2.44 -24.80 -10.87
C LEU A 450 -1.04 -24.48 -11.43
N GLU A 451 -0.57 -25.22 -12.44
CA GLU A 451 0.72 -24.92 -13.08
C GLU A 451 0.72 -23.56 -13.81
N HIS A 452 -0.42 -23.16 -14.42
CA HIS A 452 -0.56 -21.83 -15.02
C HIS A 452 -0.55 -20.72 -13.95
N ALA A 453 -1.30 -20.89 -12.86
CA ALA A 453 -1.31 -19.96 -11.73
C ALA A 453 0.09 -19.83 -11.10
N LYS A 454 0.79 -20.95 -10.91
CA LYS A 454 2.16 -21.00 -10.41
C LYS A 454 3.14 -20.26 -11.33
N ALA A 455 3.09 -20.50 -12.65
CA ALA A 455 3.91 -19.78 -13.61
C ALA A 455 3.58 -18.26 -13.63
N SER A 456 2.32 -17.89 -13.42
CA SER A 456 1.91 -16.48 -13.27
C SER A 456 2.45 -15.84 -11.98
N VAL A 457 2.51 -16.58 -10.88
CA VAL A 457 3.10 -16.11 -9.60
C VAL A 457 4.62 -15.97 -9.75
N GLU A 458 5.30 -16.94 -10.35
CA GLU A 458 6.75 -16.87 -10.62
C GLU A 458 7.09 -15.66 -11.51
N ALA A 459 6.29 -15.39 -12.54
CA ALA A 459 6.47 -14.20 -13.39
C ALA A 459 6.19 -12.87 -12.66
N LEU A 460 5.26 -12.84 -11.71
CA LEU A 460 5.01 -11.66 -10.86
C LEU A 460 6.13 -11.45 -9.84
N GLU A 461 6.71 -12.53 -9.29
CA GLU A 461 7.88 -12.46 -8.40
C GLU A 461 9.11 -11.93 -9.15
N GLU A 462 9.36 -12.36 -10.39
CA GLU A 462 10.42 -11.77 -11.24
C GLU A 462 10.18 -10.28 -11.51
N GLN A 463 8.94 -9.85 -11.78
CA GLN A 463 8.61 -8.44 -11.96
C GLN A 463 8.80 -7.63 -10.67
N GLN A 464 8.37 -8.15 -9.52
CA GLN A 464 8.56 -7.49 -8.21
C GLN A 464 10.05 -7.33 -7.87
N ASN A 465 10.87 -8.36 -8.11
CA ASN A 465 12.32 -8.29 -7.94
C ASN A 465 12.96 -7.26 -8.89
N GLY A 466 12.51 -7.18 -10.15
CA GLY A 466 12.92 -6.14 -11.10
C GLY A 466 12.57 -4.72 -10.62
N LEU A 467 11.39 -4.52 -10.05
CA LEU A 467 10.98 -3.24 -9.46
C LEU A 467 11.82 -2.88 -8.23
N TYR A 468 12.12 -3.82 -7.32
CA TYR A 468 13.00 -3.56 -6.18
C TYR A 468 14.43 -3.19 -6.61
N ALA A 469 14.96 -3.82 -7.66
CA ALA A 469 16.26 -3.44 -8.22
C ALA A 469 16.24 -2.01 -8.77
N ALA A 470 15.21 -1.63 -9.55
CA ALA A 470 15.04 -0.28 -10.06
C ALA A 470 14.87 0.77 -8.95
N ILE A 471 14.11 0.45 -7.89
CA ILE A 471 13.96 1.30 -6.69
C ILE A 471 15.31 1.49 -6.00
N SER A 472 16.13 0.44 -5.86
CA SER A 472 17.46 0.55 -5.27
C SER A 472 18.40 1.43 -6.11
N ASP A 473 18.37 1.33 -7.44
CA ASP A 473 19.13 2.22 -8.32
C ASP A 473 18.66 3.68 -8.23
N MET A 474 17.36 3.93 -8.11
CA MET A 474 16.81 5.28 -7.87
C MET A 474 17.22 5.84 -6.51
N GLN A 475 17.16 5.05 -5.42
CA GLN A 475 17.67 5.45 -4.10
C GLN A 475 19.17 5.80 -4.17
N ASN A 476 19.97 4.96 -4.82
CA ASN A 476 21.38 5.22 -5.08
C ASN A 476 21.62 6.48 -5.93
N MET A 477 20.69 6.85 -6.82
CA MET A 477 20.76 8.11 -7.57
C MET A 477 20.41 9.32 -6.71
N ILE A 478 19.38 9.22 -5.87
CA ILE A 478 18.95 10.26 -4.93
C ILE A 478 20.09 10.58 -3.94
N GLU A 479 20.76 9.58 -3.38
CA GLU A 479 21.94 9.77 -2.51
C GLU A 479 23.09 10.50 -3.23
N LYS A 480 23.35 10.13 -4.50
CA LYS A 480 24.34 10.79 -5.39
C LYS A 480 23.92 12.20 -5.83
N LEU A 481 22.65 12.57 -5.70
CA LEU A 481 22.14 13.93 -5.95
C LEU A 481 22.19 14.77 -4.67
N LYS A 482 21.70 14.25 -3.55
CA LYS A 482 21.76 14.87 -2.21
C LYS A 482 23.19 15.29 -1.85
N THR A 483 24.16 14.39 -2.01
CA THR A 483 25.59 14.69 -1.80
C THR A 483 26.18 15.71 -2.77
N LYS A 484 25.60 15.90 -3.97
CA LYS A 484 25.96 17.02 -4.88
C LYS A 484 25.32 18.33 -4.45
N VAL A 485 24.06 18.31 -3.99
CA VAL A 485 23.32 19.48 -3.50
C VAL A 485 24.05 20.10 -2.31
N SER A 486 24.36 19.34 -1.25
CA SER A 486 25.10 19.87 -0.10
C SER A 486 26.51 20.36 -0.45
N LYS A 487 27.10 19.89 -1.55
CA LYS A 487 28.39 20.36 -2.11
C LYS A 487 28.23 21.55 -3.08
N ALA A 488 27.02 21.93 -3.45
CA ALA A 488 26.70 23.18 -4.15
C ALA A 488 26.32 24.25 -3.14
N GLU A 489 25.46 23.91 -2.18
CA GLU A 489 25.03 24.68 -1.01
C GLU A 489 26.22 25.25 -0.22
N SER A 490 27.12 24.40 0.29
CA SER A 490 28.35 24.83 0.99
C SER A 490 29.34 25.64 0.13
N ARG A 491 29.18 25.67 -1.20
CA ARG A 491 29.91 26.60 -2.08
C ARG A 491 29.18 27.92 -2.28
N ALA A 492 27.85 27.91 -2.28
CA ALA A 492 27.02 29.11 -2.31
C ALA A 492 27.21 29.91 -1.02
N GLU A 493 27.10 29.29 0.16
CA GLU A 493 27.45 29.88 1.46
C GLU A 493 28.85 30.50 1.46
N SER A 494 29.85 29.76 0.93
CA SER A 494 31.23 30.24 0.82
C SER A 494 31.40 31.37 -0.21
N ALA A 495 30.49 31.53 -1.17
CA ALA A 495 30.50 32.64 -2.11
C ALA A 495 29.80 33.86 -1.52
N GLU A 496 28.64 33.67 -0.88
CA GLU A 496 27.86 34.69 -0.17
C GLU A 496 28.70 35.34 0.94
N SER A 497 29.37 34.55 1.78
CA SER A 497 30.31 35.04 2.79
C SER A 497 31.40 35.96 2.21
N LYS A 498 31.87 35.69 0.99
CA LYS A 498 32.85 36.55 0.30
C LYS A 498 32.20 37.80 -0.30
N VAL A 499 30.97 37.72 -0.80
CA VAL A 499 30.21 38.87 -1.29
C VAL A 499 29.89 39.83 -0.14
N ASN A 500 29.52 39.30 1.03
CA ASN A 500 29.25 40.09 2.23
C ASN A 500 30.53 40.83 2.70
N LEU A 501 31.66 40.14 2.82
CA LEU A 501 32.96 40.75 3.17
C LEU A 501 33.41 41.81 2.13
N LEU A 502 33.19 41.56 0.83
CA LEU A 502 33.46 42.54 -0.21
C LEU A 502 32.50 43.74 -0.15
N THR A 503 31.25 43.55 0.29
CA THR A 503 30.27 44.63 0.44
C THR A 503 30.61 45.51 1.63
N GLU A 504 30.99 44.90 2.76
CA GLU A 504 31.52 45.56 3.95
C GLU A 504 32.75 46.42 3.61
N SER A 505 33.76 45.84 2.96
CA SER A 505 34.97 46.60 2.58
C SER A 505 34.71 47.68 1.50
N ASN A 506 33.74 47.49 0.60
CA ASN A 506 33.31 48.57 -0.30
C ASN A 506 32.59 49.71 0.44
N LEU A 507 31.89 49.42 1.54
CA LEU A 507 31.27 50.43 2.39
C LEU A 507 32.35 51.25 3.12
N GLU A 508 33.32 50.59 3.76
CA GLU A 508 34.49 51.24 4.39
C GLU A 508 35.21 52.19 3.41
N LEU A 509 35.55 51.69 2.21
CA LEU A 509 36.23 52.47 1.17
C LEU A 509 35.38 53.66 0.68
N ASN A 510 34.05 53.53 0.65
CA ASN A 510 33.15 54.62 0.28
C ASN A 510 33.05 55.68 1.39
N GLU A 511 33.13 55.29 2.67
CA GLU A 511 33.24 56.23 3.80
C GLU A 511 34.58 56.99 3.78
N GLU A 512 35.70 56.30 3.53
CA GLU A 512 37.02 56.95 3.33
C GLU A 512 36.98 57.97 2.16
N LEU A 513 36.38 57.59 1.03
CA LEU A 513 36.21 58.47 -0.13
C LEU A 513 35.30 59.67 0.21
N GLY A 514 34.29 59.48 1.06
CA GLY A 514 33.45 60.56 1.59
C GLY A 514 34.25 61.55 2.44
N PHE A 515 35.04 61.05 3.39
CA PHE A 515 35.93 61.86 4.23
C PHE A 515 36.97 62.64 3.41
N LEU A 516 37.62 61.97 2.45
CA LEU A 516 38.59 62.61 1.56
C LEU A 516 37.96 63.69 0.68
N ARG A 517 36.71 63.49 0.22
CA ARG A 517 35.93 64.49 -0.55
C ARG A 517 35.61 65.71 0.29
N GLY A 518 35.10 65.55 1.52
CA GLY A 518 34.83 66.67 2.43
C GLY A 518 36.10 67.45 2.79
N ARG A 519 37.24 66.77 2.94
CA ARG A 519 38.54 67.44 3.15
C ARG A 519 39.01 68.21 1.91
N LEU A 520 38.75 67.70 0.70
CA LEU A 520 39.05 68.40 -0.55
C LEU A 520 38.19 69.65 -0.68
N GLU A 521 36.88 69.56 -0.43
CA GLU A 521 35.94 70.68 -0.47
C GLU A 521 36.34 71.80 0.51
N TYR A 522 36.72 71.46 1.75
CA TYR A 522 37.25 72.42 2.72
C TYR A 522 38.52 73.14 2.21
N LEU A 523 39.46 72.40 1.61
CA LEU A 523 40.68 72.97 1.04
C LEU A 523 40.40 73.85 -0.19
N GLU A 524 39.42 73.48 -1.02
CA GLU A 524 38.97 74.28 -2.15
C GLU A 524 38.32 75.60 -1.68
N MET A 525 37.41 75.56 -0.71
CA MET A 525 36.83 76.77 -0.10
C MET A 525 37.92 77.68 0.47
N SER A 526 38.92 77.11 1.16
CA SER A 526 40.06 77.86 1.70
C SER A 526 40.92 78.50 0.61
N LEU A 527 41.18 77.77 -0.50
CA LEU A 527 41.91 78.28 -1.66
C LEU A 527 41.14 79.40 -2.38
N GLN A 528 39.84 79.24 -2.60
CA GLN A 528 38.97 80.27 -3.18
C GLN A 528 38.95 81.53 -2.30
N GLN A 529 38.88 81.38 -0.97
CA GLN A 529 38.98 82.50 -0.03
C GLN A 529 40.35 83.19 -0.09
N ALA A 530 41.44 82.44 -0.20
CA ALA A 530 42.80 82.97 -0.32
C ALA A 530 43.01 83.74 -1.64
N GLU A 531 42.50 83.24 -2.76
CA GLU A 531 42.50 83.98 -4.04
C GLU A 531 41.59 85.22 -4.00
N GLY A 532 40.45 85.15 -3.31
CA GLY A 532 39.61 86.31 -3.01
C GLY A 532 40.37 87.41 -2.25
N ALA A 533 41.09 87.03 -1.19
CA ALA A 533 41.94 87.96 -0.43
C ALA A 533 43.11 88.51 -1.28
N LYS A 534 43.80 87.66 -2.04
CA LYS A 534 44.90 88.02 -2.94
C LYS A 534 44.46 89.00 -4.03
N THR A 535 43.29 88.79 -4.64
CA THR A 535 42.75 89.71 -5.66
C THR A 535 42.24 91.02 -5.05
N ALA A 536 41.73 91.02 -3.81
CA ALA A 536 41.40 92.24 -3.08
C ALA A 536 42.66 93.07 -2.77
N ILE A 537 43.72 92.44 -2.24
CA ILE A 537 45.02 93.06 -1.97
C ILE A 537 45.65 93.61 -3.26
N ALA A 538 45.56 92.88 -4.38
CA ALA A 538 46.05 93.35 -5.68
C ALA A 538 45.32 94.61 -6.18
N LYS A 539 43.99 94.69 -6.01
CA LYS A 539 43.19 95.89 -6.33
C LYS A 539 43.59 97.09 -5.47
N ASP A 540 43.75 96.87 -4.17
CA ASP A 540 44.19 97.87 -3.19
C ASP A 540 45.61 98.41 -3.48
N ILE A 541 46.56 97.52 -3.79
CA ILE A 541 47.90 97.89 -4.28
C ILE A 541 47.81 98.72 -5.58
N GLY A 542 46.91 98.36 -6.51
CA GLY A 542 46.65 99.12 -7.73
C GLY A 542 46.17 100.55 -7.45
N ILE A 543 45.25 100.72 -6.49
CA ILE A 543 44.74 102.02 -6.05
C ILE A 543 45.84 102.87 -5.41
N ARG A 544 46.65 102.28 -4.50
CA ARG A 544 47.82 102.97 -3.91
C ARG A 544 48.83 103.38 -4.98
N THR A 545 49.17 102.47 -5.90
CA THR A 545 50.13 102.73 -6.98
C THR A 545 49.67 103.86 -7.90
N LYS A 546 48.37 103.94 -8.23
CA LYS A 546 47.81 105.07 -8.97
C LYS A 546 47.94 106.39 -8.19
N THR A 547 47.57 106.39 -6.91
CA THR A 547 47.70 107.58 -6.04
C THR A 547 49.15 108.06 -5.92
N ILE A 548 50.11 107.15 -5.78
CA ILE A 548 51.55 107.45 -5.78
C ILE A 548 51.99 108.01 -7.14
N SER A 549 51.55 107.42 -8.25
CA SER A 549 51.84 107.92 -9.61
C SER A 549 51.35 109.37 -9.81
N ASP A 550 50.14 109.68 -9.36
CA ASP A 550 49.57 111.03 -9.50
C ASP A 550 50.23 112.05 -8.55
N LEU A 551 50.70 111.63 -7.37
CA LEU A 551 51.57 112.43 -6.49
C LEU A 551 52.93 112.70 -7.14
N VAL A 552 53.56 111.69 -7.74
CA VAL A 552 54.85 111.82 -8.45
C VAL A 552 54.73 112.76 -9.66
N LYS A 553 53.64 112.71 -10.42
CA LYS A 553 53.35 113.67 -11.52
C LYS A 553 53.26 115.10 -11.00
N LYS A 554 52.49 115.34 -9.92
CA LYS A 554 52.39 116.66 -9.28
C LYS A 554 53.74 117.18 -8.80
N LEU A 555 54.55 116.30 -8.19
CA LEU A 555 55.88 116.63 -7.69
C LEU A 555 56.88 116.90 -8.83
N ALA A 556 56.74 116.25 -9.98
CA ALA A 556 57.52 116.54 -11.19
C ALA A 556 57.17 117.93 -11.77
N LEU A 557 55.88 118.26 -11.88
CA LEU A 557 55.42 119.59 -12.33
C LEU A 557 55.87 120.70 -11.38
N GLU A 558 55.83 120.47 -10.07
CA GLU A 558 56.36 121.43 -9.09
C GLU A 558 57.89 121.60 -9.18
N ARG A 559 58.64 120.51 -9.45
CA ARG A 559 60.09 120.60 -9.74
C ARG A 559 60.35 121.42 -11.00
N GLU A 560 59.58 121.23 -12.07
CA GLU A 560 59.70 122.00 -13.32
C GLU A 560 59.36 123.49 -13.11
N ARG A 561 58.29 123.78 -12.34
CA ARG A 561 57.90 125.14 -11.94
C ARG A 561 59.01 125.83 -11.14
N LEU A 562 59.59 125.13 -10.16
CA LEU A 562 60.70 125.65 -9.35
C LEU A 562 61.97 125.84 -10.19
N GLN A 563 62.32 124.91 -11.08
CA GLN A 563 63.46 125.04 -11.99
C GLN A 563 63.30 126.22 -12.96
N SER A 564 62.06 126.48 -13.42
CA SER A 564 61.71 127.66 -14.22
C SER A 564 61.87 128.96 -13.43
N GLN A 565 61.49 128.97 -12.15
CA GLN A 565 61.71 130.12 -11.25
C GLN A 565 63.20 130.34 -10.94
N ILE A 566 63.95 129.27 -10.68
CA ILE A 566 65.40 129.32 -10.45
C ILE A 566 66.10 129.89 -11.69
N THR A 567 65.87 129.36 -12.88
CA THR A 567 66.51 129.86 -14.11
C THR A 567 66.11 131.31 -14.45
N ALA A 568 64.87 131.73 -14.14
CA ALA A 568 64.46 133.13 -14.25
C ALA A 568 65.19 134.04 -13.24
N LEU A 569 65.39 133.59 -12.00
CA LEU A 569 66.20 134.30 -10.99
C LEU A 569 67.68 134.34 -11.37
N THR A 570 68.26 133.26 -11.89
CA THR A 570 69.64 133.22 -12.40
C THR A 570 69.83 134.24 -13.53
N LYS A 571 68.87 134.35 -14.47
CA LYS A 571 68.89 135.38 -15.53
C LYS A 571 68.83 136.80 -14.94
N LYS A 572 67.93 137.05 -13.97
CA LYS A 572 67.86 138.35 -13.27
C LYS A 572 69.16 138.68 -12.52
N ASN A 573 69.75 137.71 -11.82
CA ASN A 573 71.01 137.88 -11.09
C ASN A 573 72.18 138.14 -12.03
N LYS A 574 72.22 137.51 -13.23
CA LYS A 574 73.21 137.85 -14.26
C LYS A 574 73.05 139.31 -14.74
N ILE A 575 71.82 139.74 -15.03
CA ILE A 575 71.53 141.13 -15.44
C ILE A 575 71.87 142.13 -14.32
N LEU A 576 71.65 141.79 -13.05
CA LEU A 576 72.05 142.61 -11.91
C LEU A 576 73.57 142.66 -11.76
N ALA A 577 74.27 141.53 -11.91
CA ALA A 577 75.74 141.49 -11.88
C ALA A 577 76.37 142.31 -13.02
N GLU A 578 75.76 142.34 -14.21
CA GLU A 578 76.19 143.21 -15.32
C GLU A 578 75.82 144.68 -15.08
N LYS A 579 74.68 145.00 -14.45
CA LYS A 579 74.38 146.36 -13.98
C LYS A 579 75.37 146.85 -12.91
N CYS A 580 75.79 146.00 -11.98
CA CYS A 580 76.81 146.31 -10.98
C CYS A 580 78.20 146.55 -11.61
N LYS A 581 78.48 146.00 -12.80
CA LYS A 581 79.70 146.31 -13.57
C LYS A 581 79.65 147.64 -14.34
N THR A 582 78.51 148.35 -14.32
CA THR A 582 78.33 149.64 -15.03
C THR A 582 78.24 150.86 -14.10
N LYS A 583 78.75 150.75 -12.87
CA LYS A 583 79.07 151.91 -12.02
C LYS A 583 80.42 151.73 -11.32
N GLU A 584 81.25 152.75 -11.49
CA GLU A 584 82.56 153.00 -10.88
C GLU A 584 83.70 152.00 -11.17
N ASN A 585 84.91 152.56 -11.07
CA ASN A 585 86.18 151.90 -11.32
C ASN A 585 86.89 151.57 -10.00
N ALA A 586 87.89 150.70 -10.12
CA ALA A 586 89.02 150.51 -9.21
C ALA A 586 88.84 149.59 -7.98
N HIS A 587 90.01 149.09 -7.56
CA HIS A 587 90.36 148.45 -6.29
C HIS A 587 89.91 147.01 -5.95
N THR A 588 90.85 146.09 -6.25
CA THR A 588 91.54 145.25 -5.24
C THR A 588 91.12 143.77 -5.11
N SER A 589 92.15 142.97 -4.79
CA SER A 589 92.25 141.58 -4.32
C SER A 589 91.05 141.04 -3.50
N LEU A 590 90.86 139.72 -3.32
CA LEU A 590 91.86 138.80 -2.75
C LEU A 590 91.43 137.30 -2.74
N SER A 591 92.28 136.42 -3.31
CA SER A 591 92.40 134.97 -2.96
C SER A 591 91.13 134.09 -3.15
N TYR A 592 91.10 132.75 -3.00
CA TYR A 592 92.08 131.73 -2.54
C TYR A 592 91.96 130.43 -3.37
N ASN A 593 92.96 129.55 -3.24
CA ASN A 593 93.02 128.22 -3.88
C ASN A 593 92.32 127.13 -3.04
N VAL A 594 92.65 125.85 -3.33
CA VAL A 594 92.41 124.60 -2.57
C VAL A 594 91.01 124.01 -2.83
N GLU A 595 90.78 122.82 -3.41
CA GLU A 595 91.47 121.50 -3.48
C GLU A 595 90.94 120.46 -2.47
N ALA A 596 90.26 119.45 -3.03
CA ALA A 596 90.11 118.06 -2.55
C ALA A 596 89.48 117.73 -1.16
N LEU A 597 89.31 116.41 -0.98
CA LEU A 597 89.03 115.62 0.24
C LEU A 597 87.63 115.65 0.92
N THR A 598 86.92 114.52 0.70
CA THR A 598 86.39 113.55 1.71
C THR A 598 85.33 113.90 2.77
N GLU A 599 84.46 112.91 3.00
CA GLU A 599 83.91 112.46 4.31
C GLU A 599 82.80 113.32 5.00
N SER A 600 81.89 112.76 5.82
CA SER A 600 81.52 111.34 6.12
C SER A 600 80.11 111.26 6.76
N SER A 601 79.43 110.10 6.63
CA SER A 601 78.37 109.61 7.56
C SER A 601 77.08 110.46 7.66
N THR A 602 75.93 110.05 8.25
CA THR A 602 75.35 108.78 8.77
C THR A 602 73.82 108.88 8.54
N THR A 603 72.90 107.92 8.74
CA THR A 603 72.80 106.59 9.41
C THR A 603 71.64 105.84 8.70
N GLY A 604 71.33 104.55 8.89
CA GLY A 604 71.92 103.48 9.71
C GLY A 604 71.23 102.14 9.35
N SER A 605 71.86 101.00 9.63
CA SER A 605 71.35 99.67 9.27
C SER A 605 70.44 99.05 10.35
N TRP A 606 69.49 98.19 9.95
CA TRP A 606 69.01 97.08 10.75
C TRP A 606 68.65 95.88 9.85
N VAL A 607 69.39 94.78 9.99
CA VAL A 607 69.10 93.44 9.42
C VAL A 607 69.67 92.39 10.37
N GLU A 608 68.81 91.52 10.91
CA GLU A 608 69.06 90.13 11.36
C GLU A 608 67.68 89.57 11.78
N LYS A 609 67.14 88.48 11.19
CA LYS A 609 67.43 87.02 11.27
C LYS A 609 66.51 86.29 12.29
N PRO A 610 66.19 85.00 12.06
CA PRO A 610 65.13 84.28 12.80
C PRO A 610 65.67 83.36 13.92
N ILE A 611 64.77 82.90 14.80
CA ILE A 611 64.84 81.67 15.61
C ILE A 611 63.39 81.26 16.00
N ALA A 612 63.18 80.04 16.51
CA ALA A 612 61.88 79.36 16.53
C ALA A 612 61.29 79.04 17.93
N ALA A 613 60.04 78.53 17.89
CA ALA A 613 59.40 77.55 18.78
C ALA A 613 58.60 77.99 20.04
N VAL A 614 57.28 77.64 20.02
CA VAL A 614 56.52 76.86 21.04
C VAL A 614 56.31 77.49 22.45
N PRO A 615 55.30 77.10 23.29
CA PRO A 615 53.94 76.55 23.10
C PRO A 615 52.82 77.49 23.64
N VAL A 616 51.54 77.13 23.46
CA VAL A 616 50.46 77.38 24.46
C VAL A 616 49.48 76.20 24.46
N SER A 617 49.03 75.76 25.65
CA SER A 617 47.89 74.86 25.84
C SER A 617 47.28 75.07 27.23
N GLU A 618 46.01 75.46 27.29
CA GLU A 618 45.10 75.43 28.46
C GLU A 618 43.68 75.59 27.88
N LYS A 619 42.69 74.70 28.07
CA LYS A 619 42.22 73.87 29.20
C LYS A 619 41.30 74.62 30.17
N SER A 620 40.01 74.36 30.04
CA SER A 620 39.01 74.40 31.13
C SER A 620 38.07 73.21 30.97
N ALA A 621 37.40 72.76 32.03
CA ALA A 621 36.63 71.52 32.04
C ALA A 621 35.55 71.49 33.13
N GLU A 622 34.40 70.90 32.80
CA GLU A 622 33.42 70.24 33.68
C GLU A 622 32.67 69.21 32.78
N MET A 623 32.57 67.92 33.16
CA MET A 623 31.53 67.34 34.02
C MET A 623 30.15 67.35 33.31
N THR A 624 29.56 66.22 32.90
CA THR A 624 29.15 65.07 33.74
C THR A 624 29.43 63.67 33.15
N VAL A 625 29.03 62.62 33.88
CA VAL A 625 29.23 61.18 33.57
C VAL A 625 27.90 60.48 33.27
N SER A 626 27.91 59.53 32.33
CA SER A 626 27.09 58.30 32.33
C SER A 626 27.78 57.20 31.50
N ALA A 627 27.38 55.94 31.71
CA ALA A 627 27.86 54.74 30.98
C ALA A 627 27.16 54.63 29.59
N GLU A 628 27.45 53.68 28.68
CA GLU A 628 27.84 52.27 28.87
C GLU A 628 28.67 51.71 27.68
N GLU A 629 29.09 50.45 27.82
CA GLU A 629 29.69 49.49 26.85
C GLU A 629 29.98 49.88 25.38
N SER A 630 31.23 49.69 24.93
CA SER A 630 31.60 48.50 24.10
C SER A 630 33.12 48.48 23.79
N SER A 631 33.65 47.32 23.34
CA SER A 631 35.08 47.07 23.12
C SER A 631 35.51 47.33 21.67
N GLY A 632 36.26 48.40 21.45
CA GLY A 632 36.99 48.61 20.19
C GLY A 632 38.26 47.77 20.12
N GLY A 633 38.33 46.82 19.19
CA GLY A 633 39.54 46.08 18.84
C GLY A 633 40.12 46.55 17.51
N ASP A 634 41.23 47.29 17.53
CA ASP A 634 41.96 47.70 16.32
C ASP A 634 42.97 46.62 15.90
N SER A 635 43.23 46.51 14.59
CA SER A 635 43.79 45.31 13.96
C SER A 635 45.28 45.44 13.59
N LYS A 636 46.05 44.34 13.75
CA LYS A 636 47.38 44.25 13.10
C LYS A 636 47.90 42.82 12.83
N ILE A 637 47.43 42.27 11.71
CA ILE A 637 48.25 41.69 10.62
C ILE A 637 49.39 40.70 11.00
N GLU A 638 49.13 39.42 10.65
CA GLU A 638 50.05 38.45 10.01
C GLU A 638 51.32 37.93 10.73
N THR A 639 51.34 36.62 11.01
CA THR A 639 52.44 35.71 10.55
C THR A 639 52.02 34.23 10.52
N VAL A 640 52.89 33.35 9.99
CA VAL A 640 52.57 32.00 9.48
C VAL A 640 53.33 30.86 10.19
N ARG A 641 52.63 29.72 10.46
CA ARG A 641 53.05 28.51 11.23
C ARG A 641 53.10 28.76 12.74
N THR A 642 52.77 27.82 13.63
CA THR A 642 52.92 26.35 13.59
C THR A 642 51.70 25.57 14.11
N ILE A 643 51.69 24.24 13.89
CA ILE A 643 50.76 23.31 14.56
C ILE A 643 51.30 23.04 15.98
N GLU A 644 50.48 23.26 17.00
CA GLU A 644 50.72 22.81 18.37
C GLU A 644 49.44 22.19 18.95
N ALA A 645 49.54 20.98 19.51
CA ALA A 645 48.39 20.16 19.88
C ALA A 645 48.16 20.19 21.40
N ALA A 646 47.52 21.26 21.89
CA ALA A 646 47.30 21.45 23.33
C ALA A 646 46.00 22.21 23.67
N HIS A 647 44.83 21.61 23.39
CA HIS A 647 43.61 21.65 24.21
C HIS A 647 42.41 21.03 23.46
N LEU A 648 42.14 19.74 23.68
CA LEU A 648 40.79 19.21 23.48
C LEU A 648 40.03 19.37 24.80
N ASP A 649 38.83 19.97 24.79
CA ASP A 649 37.93 19.95 25.95
C ASP A 649 37.62 18.46 26.28
N PRO A 650 37.83 17.99 27.53
CA PRO A 650 37.59 16.60 27.91
C PRO A 650 36.17 16.12 27.61
N LYS A 651 35.18 17.02 27.44
CA LYS A 651 33.84 16.67 26.95
C LYS A 651 33.88 16.01 25.56
N TYR A 652 34.66 16.53 24.61
CA TYR A 652 34.76 15.95 23.27
C TYR A 652 35.53 14.63 23.28
N LEU A 653 36.53 14.48 24.15
CA LEU A 653 37.21 13.20 24.37
C LEU A 653 36.22 12.15 24.91
N PHE A 654 35.40 12.50 25.90
CA PHE A 654 34.40 11.63 26.48
C PHE A 654 33.29 11.25 25.48
N MET A 655 32.81 12.22 24.68
CA MET A 655 31.85 11.96 23.60
C MET A 655 32.42 11.04 22.52
N ALA A 656 33.68 11.22 22.11
CA ALA A 656 34.34 10.33 21.16
C ALA A 656 34.48 8.90 21.70
N VAL A 657 34.84 8.75 22.99
CA VAL A 657 34.89 7.44 23.66
C VAL A 657 33.50 6.80 23.76
N LEU A 658 32.45 7.57 24.04
CA LEU A 658 31.06 7.07 24.04
C LEU A 658 30.63 6.56 22.66
N ILE A 659 30.86 7.34 21.60
CA ILE A 659 30.52 6.96 20.22
C ILE A 659 31.23 5.67 19.81
N VAL A 660 32.52 5.54 20.12
CA VAL A 660 33.30 4.31 19.86
C VAL A 660 32.79 3.14 20.70
N SER A 661 32.42 3.37 21.97
CA SER A 661 31.86 2.33 22.85
C SER A 661 30.52 1.79 22.32
N ILE A 662 29.63 2.68 21.85
CA ILE A 662 28.35 2.30 21.24
C ILE A 662 28.57 1.50 19.96
N ALA A 663 29.50 1.92 19.09
CA ALA A 663 29.84 1.20 17.86
C ALA A 663 30.44 -0.19 18.12
N ILE A 664 31.18 -0.37 19.21
CA ILE A 664 31.69 -1.69 19.63
C ILE A 664 30.55 -2.57 20.16
N LEU A 665 29.62 -2.01 20.95
CA LEU A 665 28.48 -2.74 21.49
C LEU A 665 27.51 -3.21 20.39
N THR A 666 27.17 -2.36 19.42
CA THR A 666 26.31 -2.77 18.29
C THR A 666 26.99 -3.81 17.39
N PHE A 667 28.29 -3.70 17.15
CA PHE A 667 29.06 -4.74 16.46
C PHE A 667 29.07 -6.07 17.24
N TYR A 668 29.14 -6.01 18.58
CA TYR A 668 29.11 -7.22 19.42
C TYR A 668 27.73 -7.87 19.45
N GLN A 669 26.64 -7.09 19.49
CA GLN A 669 25.27 -7.62 19.35
C GLN A 669 25.07 -8.28 17.98
N TYR A 670 25.49 -7.62 16.89
CA TYR A 670 25.41 -8.18 15.54
C TYR A 670 26.23 -9.48 15.39
N GLN A 671 27.40 -9.56 16.03
CA GLN A 671 28.17 -10.82 16.13
C GLN A 671 27.43 -11.88 16.95
N GLN A 672 26.75 -11.52 18.03
CA GLN A 672 26.04 -12.48 18.88
C GLN A 672 24.78 -13.04 18.20
N GLU A 673 23.99 -12.19 17.53
CA GLU A 673 22.85 -12.61 16.69
C GLU A 673 23.30 -13.55 15.58
N ARG A 674 24.39 -13.21 14.88
CA ARG A 674 24.98 -14.03 13.80
C ARG A 674 25.56 -15.38 14.28
N ASN A 675 25.83 -15.56 15.57
CA ASN A 675 26.29 -16.83 16.14
C ASN A 675 25.16 -17.66 16.79
N HIS A 676 23.91 -17.20 16.71
CA HIS A 676 22.71 -17.90 17.18
C HIS A 676 21.72 -18.26 16.05
N ALA A 677 22.13 -18.09 14.79
CA ALA A 677 21.47 -18.57 13.58
C ALA A 677 22.40 -19.49 12.79
#